data_AF-A0A0Q5TBS8-F1
#
_entry.id   AF-A0A0Q5TBS8-F1
#
_cell.length_a   1.000
_cell.length_b   1.000
_cell.length_c   1.000
_cell.angle_alpha   90.00
_cell.angle_beta   90.00
_cell.angle_gamma   90.00
#
_symmetry.space_group_name_H-M   'P 1'
#
loop_
_entity.id
_entity.type
_entity.pdbx_description
1 polymer ?
#
loop_
_entity_poly.entity_id
_entity_poly.type
_entity_poly.pdbx_seq_one_letter_code
_entity_poly.pdbx_strand_id
1 'polypeptide(L)'
;MKKLYTSVGGALFLFFCTLLTIQPLHKEAFCAVQLPQKPAGNLEQNDVFKQMTAGWSQRKTSRAASQPSDSLSRSLFKKMLAAPGRRSPVKREAPKRTYRAQDAARKSASAAVPPIVYVNSNAGGDNSGTSWENPFWDLAQALKYAHDNSGVEQIWVANGTYYPDYDSNYEFQYDEDAVNRTFLLPPDIKIYGGFRGNEQSPAERELNIAEGNQVADFESDEEIVTVLDGRNTSYHVVTYAGEAGDAILDGFIIRGGNANGESSASINGRSIPRNVGGGIVAIYSSPSLRNLLITGNYATDGSGIYASGSSLALTNAIVSANPVNGQGAVYLLNSSAIFTNTTISAIAGQTSAAVVLEGAAPKIRNTIISASLSTSGVAVEVGEGTVPYFSNSIVPGSGGSGSWNAAYGKDQGGNLDVDPGFFDESKGVLGLRPGSPAVNKGNNLFLQSGQIPNLSTITTDPRGTPRITKSTVDIGALESVYETLSTTLIPNENGILFVKKGGSGSKNGSDWNNAAAEVADAIVASYIKDIKQIWVAGGTYHPLYRPDNLSNADPKSPLNSFLLTGEIQLYGGFKGTESSLADRDLRLKENASILSGDFNQDDNFDFMDFYNNGARNEFSENAHHVIYGLFLNSDHLLDGFTIEGANNMSSSEDETTLILETAVPTAFGAGIFIYQTRKPVYLENLIIRNNLGNIGGGCMGFLAGSLFMNCLIYHNYDKGYGSGILDGFNTEGIAILSTTVTQNLSESNFNGLGVVVIDGIGTGIFNSIIAKNIARGADGPYQRSLSIDGALVAITNSIVEGTGGSANWLFSDDDEYHDNGGNLDTDPQFADMDGGDFSLAACSRAIDAGDVSPYPSNILPKTDLGGNSRVFNDQIDIGAFEFQGVRPPNADALAGNAKTSSFTLDEEIMAPHTFTAAGATCDADLLTLMPDNVSGEVTATVWVDAQVNSYGGAVYLQRHFDITPSENPASSSGRVTVYFTQAEFDALNAKLSPPDYLPTGQPEGEDERKANLRIYQFHGSSSDGSGSPASYTDSRIVIDPDDNDITWNAKLNRWEVTFSVEGFSGFFGGTVGQNPLPVKLISFEGRQTDDQQIKLDWKVAEQENIQIYEIEYSANGKNFAKIGEVNANILTNTAYSYTDSLTHAGDRAYYRLKILEFDGKTGYSKLISLKLSHNAGIVAYPVPAKNELWIDWKKTNAQSAEFIDSNGRILKTIKKSSGVQKVDISGLPGGLFFLKTEGNAVLKVVKE
;
A
#
# COMPACT_ATOMS: atom_id res chain seq x y z
N MET A 1 4.54 4.07 -9.36
CA MET A 1 4.55 3.74 -10.80
C MET A 1 5.95 3.44 -11.36
N LYS A 2 6.72 4.40 -11.91
CA LYS A 2 7.98 4.10 -12.65
C LYS A 2 9.19 3.65 -11.78
N LYS A 3 9.15 3.91 -10.47
CA LYS A 3 10.17 3.42 -9.50
C LYS A 3 9.85 2.01 -8.98
N LEU A 4 8.57 1.66 -8.79
CA LEU A 4 8.09 0.32 -8.39
C LEU A 4 8.36 -0.72 -9.50
N TYR A 5 8.15 -0.34 -10.76
CA TYR A 5 8.44 -1.18 -11.92
C TYR A 5 9.93 -1.54 -12.08
N THR A 6 10.83 -0.73 -11.51
CA THR A 6 12.29 -0.94 -11.61
C THR A 6 12.91 -1.65 -10.41
N SER A 7 12.29 -1.62 -9.23
CA SER A 7 12.77 -2.37 -8.05
C SER A 7 12.18 -3.78 -7.98
N VAL A 8 10.87 -3.93 -8.20
CA VAL A 8 10.15 -5.20 -8.05
C VAL A 8 10.31 -6.11 -9.28
N GLY A 9 10.39 -5.52 -10.49
CA GLY A 9 10.43 -6.28 -11.75
C GLY A 9 11.78 -6.93 -12.11
N GLY A 10 12.87 -6.54 -11.44
CA GLY A 10 14.22 -7.00 -11.79
C GLY A 10 14.64 -8.34 -11.18
N ALA A 11 14.25 -8.60 -9.93
CA ALA A 11 14.65 -9.79 -9.19
C ALA A 11 13.70 -10.98 -9.39
N LEU A 12 12.38 -10.74 -9.46
CA LEU A 12 11.38 -11.81 -9.63
C LEU A 12 11.38 -12.44 -11.04
N PHE A 13 11.67 -11.68 -12.09
CA PHE A 13 11.55 -12.15 -13.48
C PHE A 13 12.62 -13.20 -13.86
N LEU A 14 13.77 -13.20 -13.18
CA LEU A 14 14.85 -14.17 -13.40
C LEU A 14 14.58 -15.55 -12.77
N PHE A 15 13.68 -15.62 -11.77
CA PHE A 15 13.39 -16.86 -11.04
C PHE A 15 12.26 -17.68 -11.69
N PHE A 16 11.27 -17.00 -12.30
CA PHE A 16 10.07 -17.62 -12.90
C PHE A 16 10.35 -18.52 -14.12
N CYS A 17 11.48 -18.37 -14.80
CA CYS A 17 11.80 -19.18 -15.99
C CYS A 17 12.25 -20.63 -15.68
N THR A 18 12.44 -21.01 -14.42
CA THR A 18 13.07 -22.30 -14.05
C THR A 18 12.12 -23.38 -13.53
N LEU A 19 10.86 -23.05 -13.20
CA LEU A 19 9.93 -23.98 -12.54
C LEU A 19 8.74 -24.47 -13.40
N LEU A 20 8.50 -23.89 -14.58
CA LEU A 20 7.35 -24.21 -15.45
C LEU A 20 7.55 -25.42 -16.38
N THR A 21 8.17 -26.49 -15.86
CA THR A 21 8.21 -27.78 -16.54
C THR A 21 7.90 -28.89 -15.54
N ILE A 22 6.62 -29.17 -15.26
CA ILE A 22 6.03 -30.50 -14.96
C ILE A 22 4.48 -30.35 -14.87
N GLN A 23 3.83 -30.85 -15.93
CA GLN A 23 2.50 -31.47 -16.12
C GLN A 23 1.15 -30.96 -15.52
N PRO A 24 0.01 -31.22 -16.23
CA PRO A 24 -1.32 -30.67 -15.91
C PRO A 24 -2.30 -31.68 -15.28
N LEU A 25 -3.32 -31.22 -14.51
CA LEU A 25 -4.74 -31.62 -14.63
C LEU A 25 -5.65 -31.17 -13.45
N HIS A 26 -6.87 -30.79 -13.85
CA HIS A 26 -8.21 -30.86 -13.22
C HIS A 26 -8.89 -29.52 -12.89
N LYS A 27 -9.93 -29.21 -13.69
CA LYS A 27 -10.93 -28.15 -13.48
C LYS A 27 -12.22 -28.79 -13.01
N GLU A 28 -12.67 -28.49 -11.79
CA GLU A 28 -14.10 -28.43 -11.44
C GLU A 28 -14.35 -27.39 -10.33
N ALA A 29 -15.45 -26.64 -10.52
CA ALA A 29 -16.23 -25.82 -9.57
C ALA A 29 -15.65 -24.50 -9.03
N PHE A 30 -16.09 -23.36 -9.60
CA PHE A 30 -17.15 -22.50 -9.03
C PHE A 30 -17.76 -21.63 -10.16
N CYS A 31 -19.06 -21.34 -10.03
CA CYS A 31 -19.95 -20.87 -11.09
C CYS A 31 -20.09 -19.34 -11.04
N ALA A 32 -19.73 -18.64 -12.12
CA ALA A 32 -20.06 -17.23 -12.31
C ALA A 32 -21.50 -17.09 -12.85
N VAL A 33 -22.26 -16.19 -12.22
CA VAL A 33 -23.64 -15.81 -12.49
C VAL A 33 -23.85 -15.41 -13.97
N GLN A 34 -24.91 -15.95 -14.58
CA GLN A 34 -25.29 -15.70 -15.97
C GLN A 34 -25.79 -14.26 -16.19
N LEU A 35 -25.13 -13.52 -17.09
CA LEU A 35 -25.69 -12.32 -17.73
C LEU A 35 -26.70 -12.70 -18.83
N PRO A 36 -27.81 -11.96 -19.02
CA PRO A 36 -28.78 -12.27 -20.06
C PRO A 36 -28.28 -11.88 -21.46
N GLN A 37 -28.05 -12.87 -22.31
CA GLN A 37 -27.70 -12.68 -23.72
C GLN A 37 -28.95 -12.42 -24.60
N LYS A 38 -28.84 -11.49 -25.56
CA LYS A 38 -29.62 -11.50 -26.81
C LYS A 38 -28.69 -11.48 -28.04
N PRO A 39 -29.13 -12.02 -29.19
CA PRO A 39 -28.27 -12.81 -30.06
C PRO A 39 -27.88 -12.14 -31.38
N ALA A 40 -26.65 -12.41 -31.84
CA ALA A 40 -26.19 -12.51 -33.23
C ALA A 40 -24.68 -12.79 -33.16
N GLY A 41 -24.02 -13.67 -33.91
CA GLY A 41 -24.35 -14.58 -35.00
C GLY A 41 -23.01 -15.24 -35.37
N ASN A 42 -23.04 -16.52 -35.73
CA ASN A 42 -21.90 -17.40 -36.05
C ASN A 42 -20.70 -16.74 -36.72
N LEU A 43 -19.48 -17.03 -36.24
CA LEU A 43 -18.27 -17.29 -37.05
C LEU A 43 -17.25 -18.09 -36.22
N GLU A 44 -16.61 -19.06 -36.88
CA GLU A 44 -15.86 -20.19 -36.32
C GLU A 44 -14.50 -19.83 -35.68
N GLN A 45 -14.10 -20.66 -34.71
CA GLN A 45 -12.80 -20.67 -34.04
C GLN A 45 -11.66 -21.07 -34.99
N ASN A 46 -10.82 -20.11 -35.38
CA ASN A 46 -9.37 -20.23 -35.60
C ASN A 46 -8.86 -18.94 -36.28
N ASP A 47 -8.46 -17.90 -35.50
CA ASP A 47 -7.47 -16.88 -35.89
C ASP A 47 -7.45 -15.68 -34.90
N VAL A 48 -6.94 -15.86 -33.68
CA VAL A 48 -6.63 -14.70 -32.79
C VAL A 48 -5.18 -14.71 -32.26
N PHE A 49 -4.39 -15.76 -32.49
CA PHE A 49 -3.00 -15.83 -32.01
C PHE A 49 -1.94 -15.27 -32.98
N LYS A 50 -2.32 -14.43 -33.96
CA LYS A 50 -1.38 -13.91 -34.99
C LYS A 50 -1.46 -12.40 -35.33
N GLN A 51 -2.12 -11.56 -34.53
CA GLN A 51 -2.18 -10.11 -34.79
C GLN A 51 -1.80 -9.20 -33.60
N MET A 52 -0.71 -9.50 -32.89
CA MET A 52 -0.14 -8.55 -31.89
C MET A 52 1.39 -8.34 -31.98
N THR A 53 2.02 -8.56 -33.14
CA THR A 53 3.47 -8.32 -33.32
C THR A 53 3.84 -7.54 -34.60
N ALA A 54 2.98 -6.64 -35.08
CA ALA A 54 3.34 -5.75 -36.18
C ALA A 54 2.66 -4.39 -36.09
N GLY A 55 3.33 -3.44 -35.44
CA GLY A 55 2.95 -2.04 -35.52
C GLY A 55 3.70 -1.19 -34.52
N TRP A 56 4.67 -0.43 -35.01
CA TRP A 56 5.23 0.83 -34.51
C TRP A 56 6.77 0.87 -34.61
N SER A 57 7.23 0.77 -35.85
CA SER A 57 8.49 1.35 -36.32
C SER A 57 8.10 2.26 -37.47
N GLN A 58 8.19 3.58 -37.25
CA GLN A 58 8.50 4.64 -38.22
C GLN A 58 7.90 5.97 -37.75
N ARG A 59 8.72 6.81 -37.11
CA ARG A 59 8.91 8.24 -37.45
C ARG A 59 10.00 8.84 -36.57
N LYS A 60 11.21 8.92 -37.13
CA LYS A 60 12.24 9.89 -36.74
C LYS A 60 12.35 10.95 -37.83
N THR A 61 12.87 12.11 -37.42
CA THR A 61 13.22 13.35 -38.15
C THR A 61 12.11 14.42 -38.11
N SER A 62 12.34 15.66 -37.64
CA SER A 62 13.53 16.52 -37.78
C SER A 62 13.76 17.53 -36.62
N ARG A 63 15.05 17.83 -36.38
CA ARG A 63 15.76 19.00 -35.76
C ARG A 63 14.94 20.32 -35.62
N ALA A 64 15.18 21.23 -34.67
CA ALA A 64 16.46 21.73 -34.13
C ALA A 64 16.31 22.56 -32.83
N ALA A 65 17.39 22.59 -32.04
CA ALA A 65 17.95 23.71 -31.26
C ALA A 65 17.15 24.38 -30.13
N SER A 66 17.50 24.02 -28.88
CA SER A 66 18.26 24.91 -27.97
C SER A 66 18.62 24.16 -26.67
N GLN A 67 19.91 24.14 -26.33
CA GLN A 67 20.39 24.00 -24.95
C GLN A 67 20.61 25.41 -24.39
N PRO A 68 20.43 25.65 -23.08
CA PRO A 68 21.43 25.34 -22.03
C PRO A 68 20.73 24.75 -20.77
N SER A 69 21.35 24.29 -19.68
CA SER A 69 22.73 24.18 -19.18
C SER A 69 22.70 23.25 -17.97
N ASP A 70 23.80 22.53 -17.79
CA ASP A 70 24.24 21.92 -16.54
C ASP A 70 24.27 22.91 -15.35
N SER A 71 24.16 22.34 -14.15
CA SER A 71 24.75 22.79 -12.89
C SER A 71 24.18 24.03 -12.19
N LEU A 72 23.52 23.81 -11.03
CA LEU A 72 23.93 24.29 -9.69
C LEU A 72 22.75 24.29 -8.72
N SER A 73 22.54 23.18 -8.01
CA SER A 73 22.04 23.18 -6.63
C SER A 73 23.18 22.76 -5.69
N ARG A 74 24.28 23.52 -5.75
CA ARG A 74 25.19 23.71 -4.61
C ARG A 74 24.90 25.08 -4.02
N SER A 75 24.77 25.10 -2.69
CA SER A 75 24.92 26.28 -1.82
C SER A 75 23.76 27.29 -1.78
N LEU A 76 22.85 27.09 -0.80
CA LEU A 76 22.37 28.17 0.07
C LEU A 76 21.84 27.59 1.40
N PHE A 77 22.73 26.95 2.17
CA PHE A 77 22.53 26.77 3.61
C PHE A 77 23.84 27.09 4.34
N LYS A 78 24.11 28.40 4.51
CA LYS A 78 25.05 28.94 5.49
C LYS A 78 24.74 30.42 5.76
N LYS A 79 23.93 30.66 6.79
CA LYS A 79 24.20 31.53 7.97
C LYS A 79 22.97 32.32 8.43
N MET A 80 22.44 31.91 9.59
CA MET A 80 22.15 32.71 10.80
C MET A 80 21.59 31.69 11.82
N LEU A 81 22.32 31.10 12.79
CA LEU A 81 22.94 31.62 14.03
C LEU A 81 21.95 32.33 14.99
N ALA A 82 21.30 31.55 15.87
CA ALA A 82 21.17 31.78 17.33
C ALA A 82 20.74 30.46 18.01
N ALA A 83 21.43 30.06 19.08
CA ALA A 83 21.36 28.74 19.76
C ALA A 83 20.35 28.72 20.95
N PRO A 84 20.27 27.69 21.83
CA PRO A 84 20.77 26.30 21.78
C PRO A 84 19.74 25.21 22.26
N GLY A 85 19.93 23.94 21.87
CA GLY A 85 19.43 22.83 22.70
C GLY A 85 19.40 21.44 22.05
N ARG A 86 20.32 20.57 22.48
CA ARG A 86 20.37 19.10 22.33
C ARG A 86 20.78 18.52 20.95
N ARG A 87 21.72 17.59 21.03
CA ARG A 87 22.49 16.96 19.94
C ARG A 87 21.92 15.57 19.63
N SER A 88 21.80 15.24 18.35
CA SER A 88 21.72 13.87 17.83
C SER A 88 23.08 13.44 17.23
N PRO A 89 23.39 12.13 17.19
CA PRO A 89 24.69 11.61 16.75
C PRO A 89 24.81 11.55 15.21
N VAL A 90 26.05 11.67 14.72
CA VAL A 90 26.39 11.76 13.29
C VAL A 90 26.91 10.42 12.79
N LYS A 91 26.39 9.94 11.65
CA LYS A 91 26.97 8.88 10.80
C LYS A 91 28.42 9.22 10.45
N ARG A 92 29.37 8.32 10.77
CA ARG A 92 30.78 8.41 10.34
C ARG A 92 31.01 7.56 9.09
N GLU A 93 31.52 8.17 8.03
CA GLU A 93 32.20 7.46 6.94
C GLU A 93 33.48 6.78 7.46
N ALA A 94 33.80 5.61 6.86
CA ALA A 94 34.96 4.81 7.18
C ALA A 94 36.29 5.58 7.02
N PRO A 95 37.18 5.59 8.03
CA PRO A 95 38.48 6.22 7.89
C PRO A 95 39.42 5.33 7.06
N LYS A 96 39.91 5.87 5.94
CA LYS A 96 41.12 5.38 5.26
C LYS A 96 42.28 5.35 6.26
N ARG A 97 42.67 4.16 6.74
CA ARG A 97 43.81 4.00 7.66
C ARG A 97 45.11 4.04 6.86
N THR A 98 46.07 4.84 7.34
CA THR A 98 47.48 4.81 6.96
C THR A 98 48.25 4.44 8.23
N TYR A 99 48.99 3.34 8.20
CA TYR A 99 49.81 2.90 9.33
C TYR A 99 51.08 3.77 9.39
N ARG A 100 51.20 4.62 10.42
CA ARG A 100 52.48 5.21 10.82
C ARG A 100 52.71 5.01 12.31
N ALA A 101 53.88 4.45 12.60
CA ALA A 101 54.44 4.16 13.90
C ALA A 101 54.27 5.30 14.91
N GLN A 102 53.58 5.01 16.01
CA GLN A 102 53.68 5.74 17.29
C GLN A 102 53.58 4.76 18.47
N ASP A 103 54.50 3.81 18.54
CA ASP A 103 54.85 3.12 19.79
C ASP A 103 56.19 3.65 20.29
N ALA A 104 56.14 4.73 21.08
CA ALA A 104 57.21 5.09 22.00
C ALA A 104 56.77 6.17 23.02
N ALA A 105 55.69 5.95 23.77
CA ALA A 105 55.50 6.59 25.09
C ALA A 105 54.21 6.15 25.80
N ARG A 106 54.25 4.98 26.46
CA ARG A 106 53.56 4.74 27.75
C ARG A 106 54.01 3.41 28.34
N LYS A 107 55.18 3.43 28.99
CA LYS A 107 55.52 2.47 30.04
C LYS A 107 54.95 3.02 31.36
N SER A 108 53.82 2.51 31.80
CA SER A 108 53.42 2.52 33.22
C SER A 108 52.19 1.63 33.44
N ALA A 109 52.37 0.62 34.29
CA ALA A 109 51.45 -0.46 34.68
C ALA A 109 51.15 -1.50 33.58
N SER A 110 51.74 -2.69 33.74
CA SER A 110 51.25 -3.91 33.09
C SER A 110 49.83 -4.14 33.59
N ALA A 111 48.82 -3.70 32.84
CA ALA A 111 47.45 -4.15 33.06
C ALA A 111 47.44 -5.68 32.98
N ALA A 112 46.80 -6.35 33.94
CA ALA A 112 46.68 -7.80 33.91
C ALA A 112 45.92 -8.19 32.64
N VAL A 113 46.44 -9.18 31.89
CA VAL A 113 45.74 -9.76 30.74
C VAL A 113 44.42 -10.33 31.24
N PRO A 114 43.26 -9.89 30.71
CA PRO A 114 41.97 -10.38 31.18
C PRO A 114 41.78 -11.84 30.73
N PRO A 115 41.25 -12.72 31.59
CA PRO A 115 40.99 -14.11 31.23
C PRO A 115 39.83 -14.25 30.22
N ILE A 116 38.94 -13.26 30.15
CA ILE A 116 37.83 -13.20 29.20
C ILE A 116 37.98 -11.94 28.35
N VAL A 117 37.87 -12.10 27.04
CA VAL A 117 37.89 -11.02 26.06
C VAL A 117 36.54 -10.95 25.34
N TYR A 118 36.02 -9.74 25.14
CA TYR A 118 34.70 -9.50 24.52
C TYR A 118 34.84 -8.94 23.11
N VAL A 119 33.96 -9.34 22.18
CA VAL A 119 33.96 -8.95 20.77
C VAL A 119 32.55 -8.54 20.34
N ASN A 120 32.39 -7.37 19.73
CA ASN A 120 31.11 -6.89 19.18
C ASN A 120 31.39 -5.90 18.03
N SER A 121 30.95 -6.25 16.82
CA SER A 121 31.16 -5.44 15.60
C SER A 121 30.36 -4.13 15.59
N ASN A 122 29.28 -4.07 16.36
CA ASN A 122 28.32 -2.96 16.38
C ASN A 122 28.53 -2.01 17.57
N ALA A 123 29.38 -2.39 18.54
CA ALA A 123 29.58 -1.62 19.77
C ALA A 123 30.49 -0.39 19.60
N GLY A 124 30.09 0.71 20.23
CA GLY A 124 30.98 1.84 20.52
C GLY A 124 31.82 1.58 21.77
N GLY A 125 33.12 1.89 21.74
CA GLY A 125 34.04 1.64 22.87
C GLY A 125 35.48 2.01 22.53
N ASP A 126 36.43 1.69 23.41
CA ASP A 126 37.86 1.96 23.21
C ASP A 126 38.63 0.84 22.45
N ASN A 127 37.95 -0.23 22.03
CA ASN A 127 38.51 -1.39 21.34
C ASN A 127 39.53 -2.19 22.18
N SER A 128 39.38 -2.21 23.52
CA SER A 128 40.29 -2.93 24.43
C SER A 128 39.92 -4.39 24.68
N GLY A 129 38.70 -4.82 24.37
CA GLY A 129 38.20 -6.18 24.61
C GLY A 129 37.91 -6.51 26.08
N THR A 130 37.85 -5.51 26.97
CA THR A 130 37.83 -5.73 28.43
C THR A 130 36.44 -5.94 29.03
N SER A 131 35.38 -5.59 28.29
CA SER A 131 33.97 -5.65 28.71
C SER A 131 33.06 -5.53 27.48
N TRP A 132 31.76 -5.78 27.65
CA TRP A 132 30.77 -5.48 26.61
C TRP A 132 30.67 -3.99 26.26
N GLU A 133 30.99 -3.07 27.18
CA GLU A 133 31.08 -1.63 26.85
C GLU A 133 32.38 -1.24 26.12
N ASN A 134 33.43 -2.06 26.23
CA ASN A 134 34.72 -1.84 25.58
C ASN A 134 35.21 -3.11 24.86
N PRO A 135 34.44 -3.68 23.92
CA PRO A 135 34.78 -4.92 23.25
C PRO A 135 35.79 -4.65 22.13
N PHE A 136 36.45 -5.70 21.62
CA PHE A 136 37.07 -5.62 20.30
C PHE A 136 35.99 -5.51 19.24
N TRP A 137 36.21 -4.70 18.22
CA TRP A 137 35.29 -4.52 17.10
C TRP A 137 35.30 -5.70 16.13
N ASP A 138 36.30 -6.57 16.20
CA ASP A 138 36.43 -7.69 15.29
C ASP A 138 37.12 -8.89 15.97
N LEU A 139 36.68 -10.10 15.61
CA LEU A 139 37.18 -11.35 16.18
C LEU A 139 38.64 -11.61 15.78
N ALA A 140 39.04 -11.26 14.55
CA ALA A 140 40.41 -11.46 14.10
C ALA A 140 41.40 -10.64 14.96
N GLN A 141 40.99 -9.44 15.41
CA GLN A 141 41.78 -8.63 16.35
C GLN A 141 41.88 -9.28 17.74
N ALA A 142 40.78 -9.81 18.25
CA ALA A 142 40.77 -10.52 19.53
C ALA A 142 41.65 -11.79 19.50
N LEU A 143 41.62 -12.54 18.40
CA LEU A 143 42.48 -13.71 18.19
C LEU A 143 43.96 -13.33 18.14
N LYS A 144 44.29 -12.24 17.43
CA LYS A 144 45.66 -11.70 17.44
C LYS A 144 46.09 -11.29 18.86
N TYR A 145 45.24 -10.59 19.58
CA TYR A 145 45.52 -10.18 20.95
C TYR A 145 45.78 -11.39 21.85
N ALA A 146 44.95 -12.43 21.74
CA ALA A 146 45.08 -13.64 22.54
C ALA A 146 46.34 -14.46 22.15
N HIS A 147 46.73 -14.46 20.87
CA HIS A 147 47.99 -15.04 20.43
C HIS A 147 49.21 -14.32 21.07
N ASP A 148 49.17 -12.99 21.12
CA ASP A 148 50.27 -12.16 21.64
C ASP A 148 50.33 -12.12 23.18
N ASN A 149 49.25 -12.52 23.88
CA ASN A 149 49.12 -12.38 25.34
C ASN A 149 48.71 -13.69 26.03
N SER A 150 49.70 -14.38 26.62
CA SER A 150 49.44 -15.55 27.46
C SER A 150 48.65 -15.16 28.72
N GLY A 151 47.39 -15.57 28.81
CA GLY A 151 46.48 -15.24 29.92
C GLY A 151 45.02 -15.16 29.52
N VAL A 152 44.73 -14.99 28.22
CA VAL A 152 43.37 -15.10 27.69
C VAL A 152 42.94 -16.58 27.70
N GLU A 153 41.81 -16.87 28.34
CA GLU A 153 41.24 -18.21 28.42
C GLU A 153 39.98 -18.34 27.54
N GLN A 154 39.24 -17.24 27.37
CA GLN A 154 37.97 -17.21 26.66
C GLN A 154 37.82 -15.96 25.79
N ILE A 155 37.13 -16.11 24.65
CA ILE A 155 36.68 -15.02 23.79
C ILE A 155 35.16 -15.14 23.61
N TRP A 156 34.41 -14.10 23.99
CA TRP A 156 32.96 -14.03 23.88
C TRP A 156 32.58 -13.08 22.74
N VAL A 157 31.78 -13.56 21.80
CA VAL A 157 31.51 -12.90 20.53
C VAL A 157 30.02 -12.63 20.39
N ALA A 158 29.66 -11.36 20.25
CA ALA A 158 28.28 -10.95 20.03
C ALA A 158 27.75 -11.49 18.68
N ASN A 159 26.44 -11.39 18.49
CA ASN A 159 25.81 -11.58 17.19
C ASN A 159 26.38 -10.60 16.16
N GLY A 160 26.40 -11.02 14.91
CA GLY A 160 27.00 -10.27 13.81
C GLY A 160 27.86 -11.14 12.90
N THR A 161 28.25 -10.55 11.77
CA THR A 161 29.11 -11.19 10.77
C THR A 161 30.54 -10.70 10.91
N TYR A 162 31.46 -11.64 11.13
CA TYR A 162 32.89 -11.40 11.33
C TYR A 162 33.70 -11.95 10.17
N TYR A 163 34.75 -11.23 9.80
CA TYR A 163 35.58 -11.57 8.64
C TYR A 163 37.04 -11.76 9.04
N PRO A 164 37.78 -12.68 8.40
CA PRO A 164 39.19 -12.82 8.69
C PRO A 164 39.96 -11.64 8.07
N ASP A 165 40.70 -10.90 8.91
CA ASP A 165 41.51 -9.74 8.48
C ASP A 165 43.02 -10.03 8.43
N TYR A 166 43.47 -11.10 9.09
CA TYR A 166 44.87 -11.49 9.19
C TYR A 166 45.15 -12.76 8.40
N ASP A 167 46.36 -12.85 7.85
CA ASP A 167 46.88 -14.11 7.32
C ASP A 167 47.41 -15.03 8.43
N SER A 168 47.97 -16.16 8.02
CA SER A 168 48.50 -17.19 8.91
C SER A 168 49.69 -16.78 9.79
N ASN A 169 50.30 -15.60 9.57
CA ASN A 169 51.35 -15.03 10.40
C ASN A 169 50.81 -13.92 11.33
N TYR A 170 49.48 -13.77 11.45
CA TYR A 170 48.83 -12.63 12.10
C TYR A 170 49.24 -11.27 11.50
N GLU A 171 49.63 -11.24 10.22
CA GLU A 171 49.92 -10.01 9.48
C GLU A 171 48.66 -9.51 8.78
N PHE A 172 48.39 -8.20 8.92
CA PHE A 172 47.22 -7.56 8.31
C PHE A 172 47.41 -7.46 6.79
N GLN A 173 46.45 -7.96 6.02
CA GLN A 173 46.50 -7.93 4.56
C GLN A 173 45.61 -6.79 4.04
N TYR A 174 46.21 -5.83 3.33
CA TYR A 174 45.49 -4.67 2.76
C TYR A 174 44.72 -4.99 1.46
N ASP A 175 44.97 -6.15 0.86
CA ASP A 175 44.42 -6.53 -0.44
C ASP A 175 43.01 -7.13 -0.30
N GLU A 176 42.07 -6.67 -1.14
CA GLU A 176 40.69 -7.18 -1.18
C GLU A 176 40.67 -8.66 -1.58
N ASP A 177 41.69 -9.14 -2.32
CA ASP A 177 41.89 -10.52 -2.79
C ASP A 177 42.80 -11.37 -1.87
N ALA A 178 42.93 -11.03 -0.59
CA ALA A 178 43.78 -11.78 0.33
C ALA A 178 43.21 -13.17 0.68
N VAL A 179 43.36 -14.12 -0.26
CA VAL A 179 42.87 -15.51 -0.22
C VAL A 179 43.41 -16.37 0.93
N ASN A 180 44.49 -15.94 1.60
CA ASN A 180 45.09 -16.67 2.73
C ASN A 180 44.61 -16.16 4.11
N ARG A 181 43.66 -15.21 4.15
CA ARG A 181 43.07 -14.78 5.42
C ARG A 181 42.27 -15.93 6.01
N THR A 182 42.37 -16.10 7.33
CA THR A 182 41.68 -17.15 8.06
C THR A 182 41.57 -16.79 9.53
N PHE A 183 40.54 -17.29 10.22
CA PHE A 183 40.51 -17.30 11.67
C PHE A 183 41.42 -18.42 12.16
N LEU A 184 42.70 -18.09 12.37
CA LEU A 184 43.69 -18.99 12.97
C LEU A 184 43.47 -19.05 14.48
N LEU A 185 43.08 -20.21 15.00
CA LEU A 185 42.71 -20.32 16.41
C LEU A 185 43.91 -20.75 17.29
N PRO A 186 44.24 -20.00 18.36
CA PRO A 186 45.30 -20.38 19.30
C PRO A 186 44.94 -21.62 20.13
N PRO A 187 45.95 -22.35 20.66
CA PRO A 187 45.72 -23.45 21.60
C PRO A 187 45.06 -22.99 22.91
N ASP A 188 44.30 -23.87 23.55
CA ASP A 188 43.71 -23.72 24.89
C ASP A 188 42.64 -22.60 25.05
N ILE A 189 42.27 -21.89 23.98
CA ILE A 189 41.27 -20.81 24.03
C ILE A 189 39.85 -21.33 23.73
N LYS A 190 38.88 -20.92 24.55
CA LYS A 190 37.46 -21.21 24.34
C LYS A 190 36.77 -20.00 23.70
N ILE A 191 36.21 -20.19 22.51
CA ILE A 191 35.57 -19.13 21.73
C ILE A 191 34.08 -19.43 21.65
N TYR A 192 33.26 -18.49 22.13
CA TYR A 192 31.81 -18.62 22.25
C TYR A 192 31.11 -17.52 21.44
N GLY A 193 30.25 -17.89 20.50
CA GLY A 193 29.35 -17.01 19.75
C GLY A 193 27.90 -17.13 20.21
N GLY A 194 27.01 -16.24 19.75
CA GLY A 194 25.58 -16.21 20.10
C GLY A 194 25.25 -15.34 21.33
N PHE A 195 26.03 -14.29 21.58
CA PHE A 195 25.75 -13.30 22.63
C PHE A 195 25.01 -12.08 22.04
N ARG A 196 24.05 -11.51 22.77
CA ARG A 196 23.44 -10.18 22.52
C ARG A 196 24.37 -9.04 22.93
N GLY A 197 25.36 -9.30 23.79
CA GLY A 197 26.35 -8.31 24.23
C GLY A 197 26.04 -7.66 25.57
N ASN A 198 25.31 -8.34 26.45
CA ASN A 198 25.00 -7.88 27.80
C ASN A 198 25.08 -9.00 28.86
N GLU A 199 25.36 -10.23 28.43
CA GLU A 199 25.33 -11.43 29.26
C GLU A 199 26.51 -11.54 30.21
N GLN A 200 26.28 -12.24 31.33
CA GLN A 200 27.26 -12.48 32.39
C GLN A 200 27.79 -13.92 32.39
N SER A 201 27.21 -14.82 31.59
CA SER A 201 27.66 -16.21 31.49
C SER A 201 27.39 -16.84 30.11
N PRO A 202 28.17 -17.85 29.67
CA PRO A 202 27.92 -18.55 28.40
C PRO A 202 26.61 -19.35 28.36
N ALA A 203 25.93 -19.51 29.49
CA ALA A 203 24.63 -20.19 29.60
C ALA A 203 23.45 -19.27 29.26
N GLU A 204 23.65 -17.96 29.21
CA GLU A 204 22.64 -16.95 28.83
C GLU A 204 22.56 -16.75 27.31
N ARG A 205 23.43 -17.39 26.52
CA ARG A 205 23.49 -17.26 25.06
C ARG A 205 22.24 -17.85 24.38
N GLU A 206 21.79 -17.17 23.35
CA GLU A 206 20.77 -17.65 22.42
C GLU A 206 21.46 -17.99 21.09
N LEU A 207 21.43 -19.27 20.69
CA LEU A 207 22.25 -19.73 19.56
C LEU A 207 21.52 -19.60 18.20
N ASN A 208 20.24 -20.00 18.13
CA ASN A 208 19.37 -19.99 16.94
C ASN A 208 20.07 -20.29 15.58
N ILE A 209 20.90 -21.34 15.51
CA ILE A 209 21.90 -21.52 14.43
C ILE A 209 21.35 -22.19 13.15
N ALA A 210 20.12 -22.73 13.17
CA ALA A 210 19.68 -23.71 12.16
C ALA A 210 18.87 -23.14 10.99
N GLU A 211 19.09 -21.89 10.58
CA GLU A 211 18.60 -21.39 9.29
C GLU A 211 19.28 -22.14 8.13
N GLY A 212 18.58 -23.13 7.58
CA GLY A 212 19.05 -23.94 6.47
C GLY A 212 19.31 -23.10 5.23
N ASN A 213 20.59 -22.94 4.86
CA ASN A 213 21.12 -22.69 3.52
C ASN A 213 20.54 -21.56 2.63
N GLN A 214 19.63 -20.71 3.10
CA GLN A 214 19.17 -19.50 2.41
C GLN A 214 19.76 -18.24 3.04
N VAL A 215 21.04 -18.32 3.44
CA VAL A 215 21.73 -17.20 4.05
C VAL A 215 22.25 -16.25 2.95
N ALA A 216 21.36 -15.46 2.36
CA ALA A 216 21.74 -14.24 1.66
C ALA A 216 21.78 -13.09 2.68
N ASP A 217 22.98 -12.58 2.94
CA ASP A 217 23.30 -11.32 3.65
C ASP A 217 22.46 -10.96 4.89
N PHE A 218 22.84 -11.50 6.06
CA PHE A 218 22.43 -10.99 7.36
C PHE A 218 23.00 -9.58 7.60
N GLU A 219 22.20 -8.55 7.38
CA GLU A 219 22.51 -7.16 7.78
C GLU A 219 21.61 -6.64 8.93
N SER A 220 20.69 -7.44 9.48
CA SER A 220 19.79 -6.98 10.56
C SER A 220 20.33 -7.29 11.96
N ASP A 221 20.21 -6.30 12.86
CA ASP A 221 20.62 -6.38 14.28
C ASP A 221 19.64 -7.20 15.14
N GLU A 222 18.51 -7.66 14.57
CA GLU A 222 17.42 -8.30 15.31
C GLU A 222 17.61 -9.82 15.49
N GLU A 223 18.49 -10.45 14.69
CA GLU A 223 18.74 -11.88 14.77
C GLU A 223 20.03 -12.20 15.57
N ILE A 224 19.93 -13.17 16.49
CA ILE A 224 21.03 -13.53 17.41
C ILE A 224 21.86 -14.66 16.80
N VAL A 225 22.51 -14.37 15.67
CA VAL A 225 23.42 -15.30 15.01
C VAL A 225 24.83 -14.71 14.92
N THR A 226 25.84 -15.53 15.21
CA THR A 226 27.25 -15.14 15.03
C THR A 226 27.83 -15.89 13.84
N VAL A 227 28.25 -15.15 12.82
CA VAL A 227 28.71 -15.70 11.53
C VAL A 227 30.20 -15.45 11.34
N LEU A 228 30.95 -16.51 10.99
CA LEU A 228 32.31 -16.42 10.48
C LEU A 228 32.28 -16.58 8.96
N ASP A 229 32.64 -15.52 8.25
CA ASP A 229 32.46 -15.44 6.80
C ASP A 229 33.80 -15.24 6.07
N GLY A 230 34.14 -16.18 5.18
CA GLY A 230 35.32 -16.11 4.33
C GLY A 230 35.20 -15.19 3.11
N ARG A 231 34.05 -14.55 2.90
CA ARG A 231 33.68 -13.67 1.77
C ARG A 231 33.76 -14.34 0.40
N ASN A 232 33.67 -15.68 0.34
CA ASN A 232 33.93 -16.48 -0.86
C ASN A 232 35.36 -16.30 -1.46
N THR A 233 36.26 -15.65 -0.72
CA THR A 233 37.63 -15.32 -1.15
C THR A 233 38.68 -16.08 -0.34
N SER A 234 38.44 -16.29 0.95
CA SER A 234 39.37 -17.00 1.83
C SER A 234 39.39 -18.49 1.49
N TYR A 235 40.57 -19.11 1.37
CA TYR A 235 40.65 -20.57 1.15
C TYR A 235 40.03 -21.33 2.32
N HIS A 236 40.35 -20.94 3.55
CA HIS A 236 39.83 -21.57 4.77
C HIS A 236 39.23 -20.51 5.68
N VAL A 237 37.95 -20.64 6.06
CA VAL A 237 37.35 -19.70 7.02
C VAL A 237 38.03 -19.83 8.38
N VAL A 238 38.14 -21.06 8.89
CA VAL A 238 38.76 -21.37 10.18
C VAL A 238 39.92 -22.35 10.00
N THR A 239 41.06 -22.04 10.61
CA THR A 239 42.26 -22.87 10.55
C THR A 239 42.73 -23.29 11.93
N TYR A 240 42.92 -24.59 12.10
CA TYR A 240 43.62 -25.20 13.22
C TYR A 240 44.91 -25.89 12.75
N ALA A 241 46.07 -25.43 13.21
CA ALA A 241 47.37 -25.94 12.79
C ALA A 241 48.31 -26.18 13.99
N GLY A 242 48.56 -27.45 14.31
CA GLY A 242 49.33 -27.85 15.50
C GLY A 242 48.46 -28.17 16.72
N GLU A 243 49.05 -28.30 17.91
CA GLU A 243 48.31 -28.72 19.11
C GLU A 243 47.17 -27.75 19.44
N ALA A 244 45.97 -28.29 19.66
CA ALA A 244 44.78 -27.49 20.02
C ALA A 244 44.64 -27.28 21.55
N GLY A 245 45.23 -28.18 22.35
CA GLY A 245 44.98 -28.22 23.79
C GLY A 245 43.49 -28.34 24.10
N ASP A 246 43.00 -27.51 25.03
CA ASP A 246 41.59 -27.44 25.44
C ASP A 246 40.73 -26.47 24.59
N ALA A 247 41.16 -26.14 23.37
CA ALA A 247 40.45 -25.18 22.52
C ALA A 247 39.02 -25.61 22.17
N ILE A 248 38.10 -24.64 22.23
CA ILE A 248 36.68 -24.80 21.91
C ILE A 248 36.27 -23.73 20.89
N LEU A 249 35.51 -24.12 19.87
CA LEU A 249 34.71 -23.22 19.05
C LEU A 249 33.24 -23.60 19.18
N ASP A 250 32.42 -22.69 19.71
CA ASP A 250 31.04 -22.97 20.11
C ASP A 250 30.09 -21.84 19.70
N GLY A 251 29.06 -22.16 18.89
CA GLY A 251 27.97 -21.23 18.62
C GLY A 251 28.18 -20.34 17.39
N PHE A 252 28.64 -20.91 16.27
CA PHE A 252 28.95 -20.16 15.05
C PHE A 252 28.36 -20.78 13.79
N ILE A 253 27.92 -19.92 12.87
CA ILE A 253 27.74 -20.26 11.45
C ILE A 253 29.09 -20.03 10.75
N ILE A 254 29.55 -20.98 9.93
CA ILE A 254 30.83 -20.91 9.21
C ILE A 254 30.57 -21.08 7.71
N ARG A 255 30.85 -20.03 6.93
CA ARG A 255 30.52 -19.99 5.50
C ARG A 255 31.53 -19.20 4.65
N GLY A 256 31.39 -19.32 3.33
CA GLY A 256 32.11 -18.49 2.39
C GLY A 256 33.60 -18.86 2.22
N GLY A 257 34.00 -20.06 2.61
CA GLY A 257 35.30 -20.61 2.28
C GLY A 257 35.38 -21.12 0.84
N ASN A 258 36.51 -20.91 0.17
CA ASN A 258 36.72 -21.26 -1.25
C ASN A 258 38.10 -21.89 -1.48
N ALA A 259 38.32 -23.09 -0.95
CA ALA A 259 39.58 -23.83 -1.03
C ALA A 259 39.81 -24.43 -2.43
N ASN A 260 40.20 -23.60 -3.40
CA ASN A 260 40.43 -23.98 -4.80
C ASN A 260 41.90 -23.86 -5.26
N GLY A 261 42.85 -23.64 -4.33
CA GLY A 261 44.25 -23.36 -4.67
C GLY A 261 45.13 -24.61 -4.78
N GLU A 262 46.02 -24.66 -5.78
CA GLU A 262 46.88 -25.85 -6.07
C GLU A 262 48.17 -25.95 -5.21
N SER A 263 48.33 -25.14 -4.17
CA SER A 263 49.56 -25.06 -3.36
C SER A 263 49.26 -25.19 -1.86
N SER A 264 50.29 -25.19 -1.01
CA SER A 264 50.14 -25.21 0.44
C SER A 264 50.75 -23.97 1.10
N ALA A 265 50.14 -23.53 2.20
CA ALA A 265 50.72 -22.56 3.12
C ALA A 265 51.47 -23.28 4.25
N SER A 266 52.44 -22.62 4.89
CA SER A 266 53.11 -23.14 6.09
C SER A 266 52.61 -22.37 7.31
N ILE A 267 51.85 -23.02 8.19
CA ILE A 267 51.26 -22.42 9.40
C ILE A 267 51.74 -23.23 10.60
N ASN A 268 52.38 -22.58 11.59
CA ASN A 268 52.96 -23.24 12.78
C ASN A 268 53.89 -24.43 12.42
N GLY A 269 54.64 -24.32 11.32
CA GLY A 269 55.51 -25.38 10.81
C GLY A 269 54.78 -26.57 10.19
N ARG A 270 53.47 -26.45 9.92
CA ARG A 270 52.63 -27.46 9.26
C ARG A 270 52.27 -27.01 7.85
N SER A 271 52.25 -27.96 6.91
CA SER A 271 51.80 -27.74 5.54
C SER A 271 50.27 -27.80 5.49
N ILE A 272 49.64 -26.69 5.12
CA ILE A 272 48.18 -26.52 5.02
C ILE A 272 47.82 -26.41 3.53
N PRO A 273 47.23 -27.44 2.90
CA PRO A 273 46.86 -27.41 1.50
C PRO A 273 45.69 -26.44 1.25
N ARG A 274 45.76 -25.65 0.17
CA ARG A 274 44.76 -24.62 -0.17
C ARG A 274 43.55 -25.17 -0.95
N ASN A 275 43.52 -26.47 -1.23
CA ASN A 275 42.45 -27.14 -1.99
C ASN A 275 41.51 -27.98 -1.12
N VAL A 276 41.64 -27.95 0.21
CA VAL A 276 40.86 -28.77 1.14
C VAL A 276 40.27 -27.93 2.27
N GLY A 277 39.19 -28.36 2.92
CA GLY A 277 38.72 -27.71 4.17
C GLY A 277 38.31 -26.26 3.96
N GLY A 278 37.32 -26.00 3.10
CA GLY A 278 36.86 -24.64 2.81
C GLY A 278 36.33 -23.93 4.05
N GLY A 279 35.44 -24.59 4.80
CA GLY A 279 34.95 -24.09 6.08
C GLY A 279 36.01 -24.19 7.18
N ILE A 280 36.35 -25.43 7.55
CA ILE A 280 37.33 -25.72 8.61
C ILE A 280 38.43 -26.62 8.06
N VAL A 281 39.68 -26.24 8.29
CA VAL A 281 40.85 -27.10 8.09
C VAL A 281 41.57 -27.36 9.42
N ALA A 282 41.80 -28.63 9.76
CA ALA A 282 42.45 -29.03 11.01
C ALA A 282 43.62 -30.00 10.75
N ILE A 283 44.85 -29.55 10.95
CA ILE A 283 46.08 -30.31 10.64
C ILE A 283 46.90 -30.52 11.92
N TYR A 284 47.07 -31.78 12.34
CA TYR A 284 47.70 -32.18 13.61
C TYR A 284 47.13 -31.46 14.84
N SER A 285 45.82 -31.18 14.82
CA SER A 285 45.12 -30.37 15.81
C SER A 285 43.80 -31.02 16.21
N SER A 286 43.47 -31.16 17.49
CA SER A 286 42.27 -31.90 17.94
C SER A 286 41.31 -31.03 18.75
N PRO A 287 40.72 -29.98 18.16
CA PRO A 287 39.82 -29.05 18.88
C PRO A 287 38.44 -29.67 19.19
N SER A 288 37.72 -29.05 20.12
CA SER A 288 36.29 -29.31 20.33
C SER A 288 35.45 -28.28 19.58
N LEU A 289 34.60 -28.77 18.68
CA LEU A 289 33.72 -27.99 17.81
C LEU A 289 32.26 -28.26 18.23
N ARG A 290 31.52 -27.23 18.64
CA ARG A 290 30.18 -27.37 19.26
C ARG A 290 29.19 -26.39 18.67
N ASN A 291 27.93 -26.77 18.55
CA ASN A 291 26.86 -25.84 18.16
C ASN A 291 27.23 -25.07 16.89
N LEU A 292 27.60 -25.78 15.82
CA LEU A 292 28.06 -25.17 14.57
C LEU A 292 27.10 -25.47 13.43
N LEU A 293 26.88 -24.49 12.56
CA LEU A 293 26.38 -24.72 11.20
C LEU A 293 27.51 -24.42 10.22
N ILE A 294 27.94 -25.43 9.48
CA ILE A 294 28.99 -25.30 8.46
C ILE A 294 28.30 -25.46 7.11
N THR A 295 28.20 -24.36 6.37
CA THR A 295 27.39 -24.29 5.15
C THR A 295 27.97 -23.34 4.11
N GLY A 296 27.66 -23.54 2.83
CA GLY A 296 28.08 -22.64 1.75
C GLY A 296 29.60 -22.54 1.56
N ASN A 297 30.36 -23.58 1.91
CA ASN A 297 31.80 -23.63 1.69
C ASN A 297 32.15 -24.54 0.51
N TYR A 298 33.19 -24.18 -0.23
CA TYR A 298 33.68 -24.91 -1.39
C TYR A 298 35.11 -25.42 -1.17
N ALA A 299 35.39 -26.66 -1.57
CA ALA A 299 36.75 -27.20 -1.70
C ALA A 299 36.82 -28.34 -2.71
N THR A 300 38.03 -28.77 -3.05
CA THR A 300 38.21 -30.04 -3.75
C THR A 300 37.83 -31.20 -2.83
N ASP A 301 38.42 -31.31 -1.65
CA ASP A 301 38.13 -32.37 -0.68
C ASP A 301 37.78 -31.79 0.70
N GLY A 302 36.76 -32.34 1.37
CA GLY A 302 36.34 -31.87 2.70
C GLY A 302 35.89 -30.42 2.71
N SER A 303 34.98 -30.03 1.81
CA SER A 303 34.52 -28.63 1.64
C SER A 303 34.04 -27.96 2.92
N GLY A 304 33.29 -28.68 3.75
CA GLY A 304 32.91 -28.21 5.08
C GLY A 304 34.06 -28.39 6.07
N ILE A 305 34.57 -29.62 6.19
CA ILE A 305 35.64 -29.96 7.14
C ILE A 305 36.67 -30.87 6.47
N TYR A 306 37.94 -30.50 6.58
CA TYR A 306 39.07 -31.38 6.32
C TYR A 306 39.94 -31.51 7.57
N ALA A 307 40.21 -32.75 8.00
CA ALA A 307 41.06 -33.02 9.15
C ALA A 307 42.16 -34.04 8.80
N SER A 308 43.42 -33.73 9.14
CA SER A 308 44.56 -34.64 8.91
C SER A 308 45.42 -34.81 10.16
N GLY A 309 45.64 -36.05 10.60
CA GLY A 309 46.34 -36.34 11.85
C GLY A 309 45.65 -35.72 13.08
N SER A 310 44.33 -35.52 13.01
CA SER A 310 43.53 -34.69 13.90
C SER A 310 42.39 -35.52 14.50
N SER A 311 42.24 -35.53 15.83
CA SER A 311 41.12 -36.26 16.48
C SER A 311 40.11 -35.27 17.07
N LEU A 312 39.62 -34.36 16.22
CA LEU A 312 38.63 -33.35 16.60
C LEU A 312 37.34 -33.97 17.15
N ALA A 313 36.64 -33.22 18.00
CA ALA A 313 35.33 -33.60 18.52
C ALA A 313 34.26 -32.66 17.97
N LEU A 314 33.40 -33.16 17.07
CA LEU A 314 32.28 -32.40 16.51
C LEU A 314 31.00 -32.77 17.24
N THR A 315 30.34 -31.79 17.85
CA THR A 315 29.16 -32.02 18.69
C THR A 315 28.05 -31.05 18.39
N ASN A 316 26.80 -31.51 18.36
CA ASN A 316 25.63 -30.65 18.21
C ASN A 316 25.76 -29.74 16.96
N ALA A 317 26.15 -30.31 15.83
CA ALA A 317 26.59 -29.54 14.66
C ALA A 317 25.94 -30.03 13.38
N ILE A 318 25.75 -29.12 12.44
CA ILE A 318 25.17 -29.36 11.12
C ILE A 318 26.24 -29.06 10.07
N VAL A 319 26.47 -30.02 9.17
CA VAL A 319 27.32 -29.83 7.99
C VAL A 319 26.48 -30.11 6.75
N SER A 320 26.12 -29.08 6.03
CA SER A 320 25.19 -29.18 4.89
C SER A 320 25.56 -28.19 3.81
N ALA A 321 25.19 -28.48 2.56
CA ALA A 321 25.33 -27.53 1.46
C ALA A 321 26.72 -26.89 1.29
N ASN A 322 27.78 -27.69 1.45
CA ASN A 322 29.16 -27.33 1.14
C ASN A 322 29.64 -28.02 -0.16
N PRO A 323 29.53 -27.42 -1.34
CA PRO A 323 29.83 -28.11 -2.60
C PRO A 323 31.27 -28.64 -2.66
N VAL A 324 31.43 -29.82 -3.24
CA VAL A 324 32.71 -30.51 -3.40
C VAL A 324 33.02 -30.73 -4.88
N ASN A 325 34.29 -30.69 -5.26
CA ASN A 325 34.73 -31.09 -6.61
C ASN A 325 35.34 -32.51 -6.63
N GLY A 326 35.84 -32.96 -5.49
CA GLY A 326 36.42 -34.28 -5.27
C GLY A 326 35.62 -35.04 -4.21
N GLN A 327 36.18 -35.15 -3.01
CA GLN A 327 35.76 -36.12 -2.00
C GLN A 327 35.15 -35.45 -0.76
N GLY A 328 33.83 -35.66 -0.59
CA GLY A 328 33.07 -35.48 0.65
C GLY A 328 33.03 -34.08 1.27
N ALA A 329 31.89 -33.75 1.87
CA ALA A 329 31.76 -32.51 2.63
C ALA A 329 32.61 -32.55 3.91
N VAL A 330 32.81 -33.75 4.45
CA VAL A 330 33.73 -34.02 5.55
C VAL A 330 34.75 -35.07 5.11
N TYR A 331 36.03 -34.74 5.22
CA TYR A 331 37.13 -35.64 4.94
C TYR A 331 38.03 -35.77 6.16
N LEU A 332 38.20 -37.00 6.66
CA LEU A 332 39.10 -37.32 7.78
C LEU A 332 40.24 -38.22 7.31
N LEU A 333 41.48 -37.70 7.34
CA LEU A 333 42.71 -38.39 7.00
C LEU A 333 43.54 -38.70 8.25
N ASN A 334 43.91 -39.95 8.52
CA ASN A 334 44.71 -40.36 9.68
C ASN A 334 44.17 -39.81 11.02
N SER A 335 42.83 -39.78 11.16
CA SER A 335 42.11 -38.96 12.14
C SER A 335 41.05 -39.78 12.90
N SER A 336 41.13 -39.82 14.24
CA SER A 336 40.17 -40.56 15.10
C SER A 336 39.12 -39.64 15.72
N ALA A 337 38.45 -38.86 14.88
CA ALA A 337 37.48 -37.86 15.32
C ALA A 337 36.26 -38.50 16.03
N ILE A 338 35.58 -37.71 16.87
CA ILE A 338 34.35 -38.12 17.56
C ILE A 338 33.21 -37.20 17.11
N PHE A 339 32.20 -37.76 16.45
CA PHE A 339 30.98 -37.05 16.06
C PHE A 339 29.85 -37.47 17.00
N THR A 340 29.24 -36.52 17.71
CA THR A 340 28.13 -36.78 18.64
C THR A 340 26.98 -35.81 18.37
N ASN A 341 25.76 -36.31 18.17
CA ASN A 341 24.59 -35.46 17.91
C ASN A 341 24.85 -34.53 16.71
N THR A 342 25.30 -35.07 15.59
CA THR A 342 25.65 -34.29 14.39
C THR A 342 24.70 -34.66 13.25
N THR A 343 24.43 -33.71 12.36
CA THR A 343 23.77 -33.99 11.09
C THR A 343 24.69 -33.59 9.95
N ILE A 344 25.01 -34.54 9.06
CA ILE A 344 25.85 -34.31 7.88
C ILE A 344 25.03 -34.69 6.66
N SER A 345 24.86 -33.76 5.72
CA SER A 345 24.09 -33.99 4.50
C SER A 345 24.98 -33.95 3.26
N ALA A 346 24.80 -34.92 2.37
CA ALA A 346 25.32 -34.85 1.01
C ALA A 346 24.69 -33.68 0.23
N ILE A 347 25.20 -33.39 -0.97
CA ILE A 347 24.68 -32.35 -1.86
C ILE A 347 24.15 -32.96 -3.13
N ALA A 348 23.08 -32.37 -3.64
CA ALA A 348 22.40 -32.78 -4.86
C ALA A 348 23.36 -32.88 -6.05
N GLY A 349 23.35 -34.01 -6.74
CA GLY A 349 24.03 -34.18 -8.03
C GLY A 349 25.52 -34.56 -7.97
N GLN A 350 26.09 -34.74 -6.77
CA GLN A 350 27.47 -35.18 -6.60
C GLN A 350 27.58 -36.71 -6.59
N THR A 351 28.72 -37.25 -7.04
CA THR A 351 29.00 -38.70 -7.06
C THR A 351 29.74 -39.20 -5.82
N SER A 352 30.37 -38.30 -5.04
CA SER A 352 31.11 -38.64 -3.83
C SER A 352 30.19 -38.80 -2.61
N ALA A 353 30.69 -39.52 -1.59
CA ALA A 353 29.99 -39.71 -0.32
C ALA A 353 29.93 -38.42 0.51
N ALA A 354 28.99 -38.30 1.46
CA ALA A 354 28.95 -37.13 2.36
C ALA A 354 30.18 -37.04 3.27
N VAL A 355 30.65 -38.20 3.74
CA VAL A 355 31.79 -38.34 4.64
C VAL A 355 32.80 -39.31 4.04
N VAL A 356 34.08 -38.92 4.01
CA VAL A 356 35.19 -39.77 3.58
C VAL A 356 36.15 -39.98 4.74
N LEU A 357 36.48 -41.24 5.02
CA LEU A 357 37.29 -41.67 6.16
C LEU A 357 38.49 -42.48 5.66
N GLU A 358 39.71 -41.98 5.84
CA GLU A 358 40.93 -42.65 5.42
C GLU A 358 41.98 -42.68 6.51
N GLY A 359 42.38 -43.88 6.96
CA GLY A 359 43.37 -44.07 8.00
C GLY A 359 42.86 -43.59 9.36
N ALA A 360 42.81 -44.52 10.33
CA ALA A 360 42.34 -44.35 11.71
C ALA A 360 40.89 -44.83 12.00
N ALA A 361 40.35 -44.46 13.16
CA ALA A 361 39.21 -45.13 13.79
C ALA A 361 38.23 -44.14 14.47
N PRO A 362 37.50 -43.32 13.69
CA PRO A 362 36.58 -42.34 14.23
C PRO A 362 35.36 -42.99 14.89
N LYS A 363 34.71 -42.26 15.80
CA LYS A 363 33.49 -42.68 16.50
C LYS A 363 32.34 -41.78 16.09
N ILE A 364 31.30 -42.36 15.51
CA ILE A 364 30.12 -41.66 15.01
C ILE A 364 28.92 -42.15 15.83
N ARG A 365 28.29 -41.26 16.58
CA ARG A 365 27.25 -41.65 17.53
C ARG A 365 26.14 -40.62 17.67
N ASN A 366 24.88 -41.08 17.79
CA ASN A 366 23.71 -40.19 17.75
C ASN A 366 23.74 -39.25 16.53
N THR A 367 24.28 -39.70 15.40
CA THR A 367 24.56 -38.84 14.25
C THR A 367 23.72 -39.27 13.06
N ILE A 368 23.24 -38.31 12.28
CA ILE A 368 22.65 -38.56 10.97
C ILE A 368 23.71 -38.24 9.92
N ILE A 369 23.99 -39.20 9.03
CA ILE A 369 24.73 -38.95 7.79
C ILE A 369 23.77 -39.26 6.65
N SER A 370 23.30 -38.24 5.96
CA SER A 370 22.35 -38.40 4.86
C SER A 370 23.04 -38.44 3.51
N ALA A 371 22.53 -39.29 2.64
CA ALA A 371 22.97 -39.47 1.26
C ALA A 371 21.84 -39.25 0.24
N SER A 372 20.67 -38.80 0.68
CA SER A 372 19.45 -38.75 -0.13
C SER A 372 19.60 -37.88 -1.38
N LEU A 373 20.54 -36.92 -1.33
CA LEU A 373 20.87 -36.03 -2.44
C LEU A 373 22.05 -36.52 -3.30
N SER A 374 22.82 -37.52 -2.84
CA SER A 374 23.96 -38.06 -3.59
C SER A 374 23.49 -38.97 -4.72
N THR A 375 24.11 -38.84 -5.89
CA THR A 375 23.82 -39.72 -7.04
C THR A 375 24.35 -41.15 -6.85
N SER A 376 25.34 -41.35 -5.99
CA SER A 376 25.87 -42.68 -5.65
C SER A 376 25.06 -43.38 -4.57
N GLY A 377 24.27 -42.63 -3.79
CA GLY A 377 23.54 -43.13 -2.62
C GLY A 377 24.45 -43.57 -1.46
N VAL A 378 25.76 -43.32 -1.53
CA VAL A 378 26.73 -43.71 -0.50
C VAL A 378 26.85 -42.58 0.53
N ALA A 379 26.50 -42.86 1.79
CA ALA A 379 26.61 -41.88 2.87
C ALA A 379 28.05 -41.70 3.37
N VAL A 380 28.78 -42.82 3.50
CA VAL A 380 30.14 -42.84 4.04
C VAL A 380 31.03 -43.70 3.16
N GLU A 381 32.16 -43.14 2.77
CA GLU A 381 33.24 -43.88 2.13
C GLU A 381 34.34 -44.19 3.15
N VAL A 382 34.75 -45.46 3.22
CA VAL A 382 35.74 -45.95 4.18
C VAL A 382 36.94 -46.50 3.40
N GLY A 383 38.05 -45.78 3.46
CA GLY A 383 39.31 -46.15 2.82
C GLY A 383 40.00 -47.35 3.48
N GLU A 384 40.93 -47.96 2.75
CA GLU A 384 41.60 -49.19 3.17
C GLU A 384 42.32 -49.03 4.54
N GLY A 385 42.13 -50.00 5.44
CA GLY A 385 42.74 -49.98 6.78
C GLY A 385 42.04 -49.11 7.82
N THR A 386 40.95 -48.43 7.46
CA THR A 386 40.12 -47.59 8.35
C THR A 386 39.07 -48.45 9.07
N VAL A 387 38.84 -48.21 10.37
CA VAL A 387 37.84 -48.96 11.16
C VAL A 387 36.99 -48.01 12.00
N PRO A 388 36.00 -47.33 11.39
CA PRO A 388 35.09 -46.46 12.12
C PRO A 388 34.11 -47.25 13.01
N TYR A 389 33.64 -46.63 14.08
CA TYR A 389 32.66 -47.19 15.02
C TYR A 389 31.36 -46.38 14.98
N PHE A 390 30.24 -47.06 14.78
CA PHE A 390 28.91 -46.46 14.70
C PHE A 390 28.00 -46.94 15.82
N SER A 391 27.31 -46.04 16.50
CA SER A 391 26.24 -46.38 17.48
C SER A 391 25.09 -45.40 17.39
N ASN A 392 23.85 -45.87 17.53
CA ASN A 392 22.66 -45.00 17.59
C ASN A 392 22.62 -43.95 16.49
N SER A 393 23.03 -44.29 15.27
CA SER A 393 23.17 -43.35 14.15
C SER A 393 22.33 -43.77 12.95
N ILE A 394 21.94 -42.81 12.11
CA ILE A 394 21.29 -43.08 10.82
C ILE A 394 22.36 -42.98 9.74
N VAL A 395 22.60 -44.11 9.05
CA VAL A 395 23.60 -44.21 7.98
C VAL A 395 23.01 -45.05 6.83
N PRO A 396 22.51 -44.41 5.76
CA PRO A 396 22.01 -45.08 4.58
C PRO A 396 23.04 -46.03 3.95
N GLY A 397 22.62 -47.23 3.57
CA GLY A 397 23.46 -48.28 2.97
C GLY A 397 24.25 -49.13 3.98
N SER A 398 24.14 -48.84 5.27
CA SER A 398 24.81 -49.61 6.34
C SER A 398 24.13 -50.93 6.70
N GLY A 399 22.88 -51.16 6.26
CA GLY A 399 22.03 -52.28 6.66
C GLY A 399 21.44 -52.19 8.06
N GLY A 400 21.77 -51.13 8.82
CA GLY A 400 21.39 -50.95 10.23
C GLY A 400 21.98 -52.02 11.14
N SER A 401 21.80 -51.89 12.47
CA SER A 401 22.36 -52.88 13.41
C SER A 401 21.78 -54.30 13.25
N GLY A 402 20.63 -54.44 12.57
CA GLY A 402 20.04 -55.76 12.29
C GLY A 402 20.79 -56.56 11.22
N SER A 403 21.43 -55.87 10.27
CA SER A 403 22.08 -56.47 9.09
C SER A 403 23.34 -55.69 8.69
N TRP A 404 24.18 -55.36 9.66
CA TRP A 404 25.28 -54.41 9.49
C TRP A 404 26.25 -54.80 8.35
N ASN A 405 26.48 -53.87 7.45
CA ASN A 405 27.45 -53.96 6.37
C ASN A 405 28.85 -53.68 6.90
N ALA A 406 29.68 -54.73 6.98
CA ALA A 406 31.04 -54.63 7.50
C ALA A 406 31.96 -53.67 6.72
N ALA A 407 31.61 -53.28 5.48
CA ALA A 407 32.34 -52.26 4.72
C ALA A 407 32.30 -50.87 5.39
N TYR A 408 31.25 -50.60 6.18
CA TYR A 408 31.11 -49.36 6.94
C TYR A 408 31.85 -49.39 8.28
N GLY A 409 32.59 -50.45 8.62
CA GLY A 409 33.30 -50.57 9.90
C GLY A 409 32.54 -51.37 10.96
N LYS A 410 32.57 -50.91 12.21
CA LYS A 410 32.06 -51.66 13.37
C LYS A 410 30.75 -51.10 13.90
N ASP A 411 29.75 -51.97 13.96
CA ASP A 411 28.50 -51.74 14.68
C ASP A 411 28.73 -51.79 16.20
N GLN A 412 28.22 -50.79 16.92
CA GLN A 412 28.14 -50.74 18.38
C GLN A 412 26.67 -50.73 18.88
N GLY A 413 25.71 -50.97 17.98
CA GLY A 413 24.30 -51.11 18.28
C GLY A 413 23.47 -49.84 18.06
N GLY A 414 22.16 -50.02 17.82
CA GLY A 414 21.19 -48.93 17.70
C GLY A 414 21.22 -48.16 16.37
N ASN A 415 22.00 -48.59 15.38
CA ASN A 415 22.09 -47.91 14.09
C ASN A 415 20.91 -48.25 13.17
N LEU A 416 20.48 -47.28 12.38
CA LEU A 416 19.39 -47.40 11.42
C LEU A 416 19.88 -47.15 9.99
N ASP A 417 19.27 -47.84 9.03
CA ASP A 417 19.45 -47.65 7.59
C ASP A 417 18.10 -47.31 6.97
N VAL A 418 17.73 -46.04 7.08
CA VAL A 418 16.44 -45.47 6.67
C VAL A 418 16.63 -43.99 6.32
N ASP A 419 15.70 -43.42 5.57
CA ASP A 419 15.60 -41.97 5.39
C ASP A 419 15.34 -41.29 6.76
N PRO A 420 16.15 -40.31 7.18
CA PRO A 420 15.94 -39.58 8.44
C PRO A 420 14.65 -38.75 8.47
N GLY A 421 14.02 -38.44 7.33
CA GLY A 421 12.76 -37.70 7.25
C GLY A 421 12.91 -36.21 7.55
N PHE A 422 13.77 -35.51 6.82
CA PHE A 422 13.95 -34.06 6.94
C PHE A 422 12.88 -33.24 6.22
N PHE A 423 12.65 -31.99 6.64
CA PHE A 423 11.69 -31.06 6.00
C PHE A 423 12.03 -30.75 4.55
N ASP A 424 13.28 -30.42 4.26
CA ASP A 424 13.81 -30.39 2.89
C ASP A 424 15.33 -30.45 2.92
N GLU A 425 15.85 -31.65 2.72
CA GLU A 425 17.29 -31.88 2.68
C GLU A 425 17.95 -31.09 1.53
N SER A 426 17.26 -30.94 0.38
CA SER A 426 17.83 -30.34 -0.84
C SER A 426 18.16 -28.86 -0.68
N LYS A 427 17.42 -28.17 0.19
CA LYS A 427 17.64 -26.78 0.59
C LYS A 427 18.31 -26.66 1.95
N GLY A 428 18.83 -27.75 2.54
CA GLY A 428 19.54 -27.71 3.82
C GLY A 428 18.65 -27.49 5.05
N VAL A 429 17.32 -27.66 4.93
CA VAL A 429 16.35 -27.58 6.03
C VAL A 429 16.28 -28.94 6.73
N LEU A 430 17.24 -29.19 7.61
CA LEU A 430 17.50 -30.50 8.21
C LEU A 430 16.75 -30.75 9.53
N GLY A 431 15.64 -30.02 9.77
CA GLY A 431 14.73 -30.31 10.88
C GLY A 431 14.00 -31.64 10.66
N LEU A 432 13.77 -32.41 11.73
CA LEU A 432 13.08 -33.70 11.66
C LEU A 432 11.57 -33.50 11.46
N ARG A 433 11.02 -34.07 10.39
CA ARG A 433 9.57 -34.09 10.14
C ARG A 433 8.85 -34.96 11.19
N PRO A 434 7.55 -34.72 11.39
CA PRO A 434 6.69 -35.61 12.14
C PRO A 434 6.78 -37.08 11.69
N GLY A 435 6.92 -38.01 12.66
CA GLY A 435 7.06 -39.44 12.37
C GLY A 435 8.45 -39.88 11.89
N SER A 436 9.44 -38.97 11.91
CA SER A 436 10.82 -39.29 11.57
C SER A 436 11.36 -40.49 12.39
N PRO A 437 12.11 -41.41 11.78
CA PRO A 437 12.71 -42.55 12.48
C PRO A 437 13.88 -42.16 13.39
N ALA A 438 14.37 -40.92 13.32
CA ALA A 438 15.44 -40.42 14.18
C ALA A 438 14.96 -40.11 15.61
N VAL A 439 13.65 -39.87 15.76
CA VAL A 439 13.03 -39.38 16.99
C VAL A 439 13.10 -40.44 18.09
N ASN A 440 13.61 -40.05 19.26
CA ASN A 440 13.82 -40.84 20.46
C ASN A 440 14.68 -42.10 20.27
N LYS A 441 15.50 -42.17 19.22
CA LYS A 441 16.35 -43.36 18.93
C LYS A 441 17.82 -43.20 19.33
N GLY A 442 18.21 -42.02 19.81
CA GLY A 442 19.55 -41.77 20.32
C GLY A 442 19.81 -42.38 21.69
N ASN A 443 21.02 -42.16 22.20
CA ASN A 443 21.49 -42.66 23.48
C ASN A 443 21.97 -41.53 24.39
N ASN A 444 21.28 -41.34 25.52
CA ASN A 444 21.56 -40.30 26.50
C ASN A 444 22.90 -40.45 27.19
N LEU A 445 23.48 -41.66 27.22
CA LEU A 445 24.75 -41.91 27.89
C LEU A 445 25.83 -40.97 27.36
N PHE A 446 25.81 -40.66 26.06
CA PHE A 446 26.78 -39.78 25.41
C PHE A 446 26.70 -38.31 25.85
N LEU A 447 25.61 -37.91 26.50
CA LEU A 447 25.41 -36.58 27.10
C LEU A 447 25.79 -36.53 28.58
N GLN A 448 26.16 -37.64 29.21
CA GLN A 448 26.44 -37.68 30.65
C GLN A 448 27.90 -37.32 30.98
N SER A 449 28.12 -36.89 32.22
CA SER A 449 29.46 -36.64 32.76
C SER A 449 30.31 -37.93 32.73
N GLY A 450 31.60 -37.80 32.44
CA GLY A 450 32.54 -38.92 32.30
C GLY A 450 32.64 -39.51 30.89
N GLN A 451 31.87 -38.99 29.92
CA GLN A 451 32.08 -39.27 28.50
C GLN A 451 33.17 -38.39 27.89
N ILE A 452 33.70 -38.81 26.73
CA ILE A 452 34.67 -38.04 25.93
C ILE A 452 34.05 -37.78 24.54
N PRO A 453 33.90 -36.51 24.11
CA PRO A 453 34.00 -35.30 24.94
C PRO A 453 32.95 -35.27 26.07
N ASN A 454 33.19 -34.47 27.12
CA ASN A 454 32.21 -34.28 28.18
C ASN A 454 31.11 -33.32 27.71
N LEU A 455 29.90 -33.83 27.53
CA LEU A 455 28.75 -33.10 26.99
C LEU A 455 27.65 -32.81 28.01
N SER A 456 27.92 -33.02 29.31
CA SER A 456 26.93 -32.82 30.38
C SER A 456 26.40 -31.40 30.56
N THR A 457 27.05 -30.42 29.92
CA THR A 457 26.61 -29.02 29.91
C THR A 457 25.81 -28.64 28.65
N ILE A 458 25.68 -29.54 27.66
CA ILE A 458 24.89 -29.29 26.46
C ILE A 458 23.47 -29.80 26.73
N THR A 459 22.60 -28.88 27.15
CA THR A 459 21.21 -29.19 27.52
C THR A 459 20.21 -28.93 26.40
N THR A 460 20.60 -28.21 25.35
CA THR A 460 19.75 -27.87 24.20
C THR A 460 20.43 -28.20 22.87
N ASP A 461 19.64 -28.36 21.81
CA ASP A 461 20.10 -28.39 20.43
C ASP A 461 20.52 -26.98 19.97
N PRO A 462 21.07 -26.80 18.76
CA PRO A 462 21.53 -25.51 18.27
C PRO A 462 20.41 -24.48 18.01
N ARG A 463 19.13 -24.88 18.08
CA ARG A 463 17.96 -24.00 18.04
C ARG A 463 17.44 -23.62 19.44
N GLY A 464 18.05 -24.14 20.50
CA GLY A 464 17.58 -23.95 21.87
C GLY A 464 16.55 -24.98 22.33
N THR A 465 16.19 -25.98 21.53
CA THR A 465 15.25 -27.04 21.94
C THR A 465 15.93 -27.98 22.93
N PRO A 466 15.35 -28.32 24.10
CA PRO A 466 15.97 -29.24 25.05
C PRO A 466 16.38 -30.59 24.43
N ARG A 467 17.62 -31.05 24.65
CA ARG A 467 18.18 -32.30 24.08
C ARG A 467 17.45 -33.57 24.51
N ILE A 468 16.69 -33.53 25.60
CA ILE A 468 15.90 -34.65 26.07
C ILE A 468 14.52 -34.11 26.42
N THR A 469 13.58 -34.21 25.48
CA THR A 469 12.22 -33.70 25.63
C THR A 469 11.32 -34.68 26.43
N LYS A 470 11.61 -35.99 26.37
CA LYS A 470 10.86 -37.02 27.11
C LYS A 470 11.76 -38.00 27.86
N SER A 471 12.44 -38.90 27.15
CA SER A 471 13.22 -39.98 27.78
C SER A 471 14.52 -40.30 27.07
N THR A 472 14.60 -40.11 25.75
CA THR A 472 15.80 -40.34 24.96
C THR A 472 16.08 -39.12 24.09
N VAL A 473 17.34 -38.91 23.73
CA VAL A 473 17.77 -37.89 22.77
C VAL A 473 17.44 -38.35 21.35
N ASP A 474 17.13 -37.43 20.45
CA ASP A 474 16.98 -37.74 19.03
C ASP A 474 18.34 -38.06 18.38
N ILE A 475 18.32 -38.88 17.32
CA ILE A 475 19.52 -39.04 16.50
C ILE A 475 19.68 -37.78 15.66
N GLY A 476 20.86 -37.15 15.69
CA GLY A 476 21.17 -35.96 14.90
C GLY A 476 21.41 -34.70 15.72
N ALA A 477 21.64 -33.60 15.01
CA ALA A 477 21.91 -32.30 15.60
C ALA A 477 20.68 -31.60 16.16
N LEU A 478 19.49 -31.86 15.63
CA LEU A 478 18.25 -31.14 15.96
C LEU A 478 17.22 -32.08 16.59
N GLU A 479 16.52 -31.60 17.60
CA GLU A 479 15.45 -32.37 18.29
C GLU A 479 14.08 -32.14 17.63
N SER A 480 13.22 -33.13 17.63
CA SER A 480 11.85 -32.99 17.14
C SER A 480 10.98 -32.22 18.13
N VAL A 481 10.28 -31.20 17.65
CA VAL A 481 9.28 -30.44 18.42
C VAL A 481 7.91 -31.13 18.42
N TYR A 482 7.67 -32.11 17.54
CA TYR A 482 6.33 -32.66 17.27
C TYR A 482 5.92 -33.82 18.18
N GLU A 483 6.87 -34.48 18.85
CA GLU A 483 6.57 -35.76 19.48
C GLU A 483 5.77 -35.65 20.79
N THR A 484 6.02 -34.59 21.57
CA THR A 484 5.19 -34.26 22.75
C THR A 484 3.74 -34.05 22.32
N LEU A 485 3.52 -33.35 21.21
CA LEU A 485 2.20 -33.08 20.65
C LEU A 485 1.58 -34.35 20.04
N SER A 486 2.36 -35.15 19.30
CA SER A 486 1.91 -36.38 18.64
C SER A 486 1.44 -37.46 19.61
N THR A 487 2.02 -37.54 20.80
CA THR A 487 1.61 -38.56 21.79
C THR A 487 0.54 -38.05 22.76
N THR A 488 0.45 -36.73 22.97
CA THR A 488 -0.47 -36.13 23.94
C THR A 488 -1.81 -35.77 23.31
N LEU A 489 -1.82 -35.15 22.12
CA LEU A 489 -3.05 -34.65 21.51
C LEU A 489 -3.74 -35.74 20.69
N ILE A 490 -4.97 -36.09 21.04
CA ILE A 490 -5.74 -37.20 20.48
C ILE A 490 -7.11 -36.64 20.09
N PRO A 491 -7.39 -36.38 18.79
CA PRO A 491 -8.73 -35.99 18.39
C PRO A 491 -9.72 -37.13 18.68
N ASN A 492 -11.00 -36.77 18.82
CA ASN A 492 -12.05 -37.76 18.99
C ASN A 492 -12.27 -38.59 17.71
N GLU A 493 -13.24 -39.52 17.77
CA GLU A 493 -13.58 -40.39 16.63
C GLU A 493 -14.03 -39.66 15.35
N ASN A 494 -14.45 -38.39 15.47
CA ASN A 494 -14.86 -37.55 14.34
C ASN A 494 -13.72 -36.67 13.80
N GLY A 495 -12.51 -36.78 14.35
CA GLY A 495 -11.37 -35.92 13.98
C GLY A 495 -11.44 -34.51 14.58
N ILE A 496 -12.20 -34.31 15.67
CA ILE A 496 -12.31 -33.03 16.38
C ILE A 496 -11.33 -33.00 17.55
N LEU A 497 -10.53 -31.93 17.64
CA LEU A 497 -9.68 -31.64 18.79
C LEU A 497 -10.22 -30.43 19.57
N PHE A 498 -10.40 -30.59 20.88
CA PHE A 498 -10.96 -29.57 21.77
C PHE A 498 -9.86 -28.83 22.52
N VAL A 499 -9.91 -27.49 22.52
CA VAL A 499 -8.88 -26.62 23.11
C VAL A 499 -9.51 -25.68 24.14
N LYS A 500 -8.90 -25.61 25.32
CA LYS A 500 -9.26 -24.66 26.36
C LYS A 500 -7.99 -24.11 26.98
N LYS A 501 -7.86 -22.79 27.09
CA LYS A 501 -6.67 -22.13 27.63
C LYS A 501 -6.22 -22.76 28.96
N GLY A 502 -4.97 -23.22 29.02
CA GLY A 502 -4.38 -23.91 30.17
C GLY A 502 -4.71 -25.41 30.31
N GLY A 503 -5.66 -25.90 29.51
CA GLY A 503 -6.07 -27.30 29.37
C GLY A 503 -7.02 -27.78 30.46
N SER A 504 -7.57 -28.98 30.30
CA SER A 504 -8.42 -29.65 31.30
C SER A 504 -8.13 -31.15 31.34
N GLY A 505 -8.35 -31.79 32.50
CA GLY A 505 -8.18 -33.24 32.63
C GLY A 505 -6.81 -33.75 32.20
N SER A 506 -6.78 -34.71 31.28
CA SER A 506 -5.55 -35.28 30.71
C SER A 506 -4.83 -34.35 29.71
N LYS A 507 -5.48 -33.25 29.29
CA LYS A 507 -5.02 -32.29 28.28
C LYS A 507 -4.75 -32.88 26.90
N ASN A 508 -5.41 -33.99 26.57
CA ASN A 508 -5.25 -34.67 25.28
C ASN A 508 -6.13 -34.09 24.16
N GLY A 509 -7.08 -33.21 24.47
CA GLY A 509 -7.99 -32.62 23.50
C GLY A 509 -9.07 -33.57 22.95
N SER A 510 -9.33 -34.73 23.56
CA SER A 510 -10.34 -35.67 23.05
C SER A 510 -11.78 -35.24 23.30
N ASP A 511 -12.00 -34.37 24.29
CA ASP A 511 -13.28 -33.78 24.65
C ASP A 511 -13.04 -32.53 25.53
N TRP A 512 -14.09 -31.81 25.90
CA TRP A 512 -13.98 -30.62 26.74
C TRP A 512 -13.45 -30.87 28.17
N ASN A 513 -13.68 -32.06 28.77
CA ASN A 513 -13.13 -32.40 30.09
C ASN A 513 -11.63 -32.68 30.03
N ASN A 514 -11.14 -33.07 28.85
CA ASN A 514 -9.75 -33.39 28.59
C ASN A 514 -9.07 -32.40 27.62
N ALA A 515 -9.62 -31.20 27.46
CA ALA A 515 -9.21 -30.23 26.44
C ALA A 515 -7.72 -29.92 26.43
N ALA A 516 -7.14 -29.80 25.22
CA ALA A 516 -5.79 -29.36 24.98
C ALA A 516 -5.57 -27.92 25.48
N ALA A 517 -4.33 -27.57 25.82
CA ALA A 517 -4.06 -26.32 26.53
C ALA A 517 -3.96 -25.08 25.63
N GLU A 518 -3.44 -25.23 24.41
CA GLU A 518 -3.08 -24.12 23.53
C GLU A 518 -3.50 -24.39 22.08
N VAL A 519 -3.93 -23.34 21.39
CA VAL A 519 -4.32 -23.42 19.96
C VAL A 519 -3.10 -23.67 19.09
N ALA A 520 -1.95 -23.07 19.42
CA ALA A 520 -0.71 -23.26 18.68
C ALA A 520 -0.30 -24.73 18.63
N ASP A 521 -0.38 -25.43 19.78
CA ASP A 521 -0.14 -26.87 19.89
C ASP A 521 -1.10 -27.69 19.02
N ALA A 522 -2.39 -27.32 19.01
CA ALA A 522 -3.43 -27.99 18.24
C ALA A 522 -3.21 -27.87 16.73
N ILE A 523 -2.84 -26.67 16.26
CA ILE A 523 -2.50 -26.42 14.85
C ILE A 523 -1.22 -27.17 14.45
N VAL A 524 -0.18 -27.16 15.30
CA VAL A 524 1.02 -27.95 14.99
C VAL A 524 0.72 -29.46 14.97
N ALA A 525 -0.20 -29.94 15.82
CA ALA A 525 -0.64 -31.33 15.80
C ALA A 525 -1.47 -31.72 14.57
N SER A 526 -2.14 -30.78 13.89
CA SER A 526 -2.87 -31.11 12.66
C SER A 526 -1.94 -31.44 11.48
N TYR A 527 -0.66 -31.08 11.57
CA TYR A 527 0.35 -31.50 10.59
C TYR A 527 0.70 -32.99 10.67
N ILE A 528 0.36 -33.63 11.78
CA ILE A 528 0.91 -34.93 12.16
C ILE A 528 -0.19 -35.95 12.47
N LYS A 529 -1.43 -35.48 12.57
CA LYS A 529 -2.63 -36.27 12.85
C LYS A 529 -3.76 -35.89 11.91
N ASP A 530 -4.67 -36.83 11.70
CA ASP A 530 -5.95 -36.59 11.01
C ASP A 530 -6.90 -35.78 11.93
N ILE A 531 -6.59 -34.49 12.09
CA ILE A 531 -7.44 -33.50 12.76
C ILE A 531 -8.15 -32.73 11.66
N LYS A 532 -9.48 -32.86 11.63
CA LYS A 532 -10.34 -32.18 10.65
C LYS A 532 -10.84 -30.84 11.18
N GLN A 533 -11.09 -30.79 12.50
CA GLN A 533 -11.62 -29.61 13.16
C GLN A 533 -10.91 -29.35 14.49
N ILE A 534 -10.71 -28.08 14.80
CA ILE A 534 -10.22 -27.62 16.11
C ILE A 534 -11.30 -26.72 16.71
N TRP A 535 -11.84 -27.12 17.87
CA TRP A 535 -12.87 -26.37 18.60
C TRP A 535 -12.23 -25.67 19.79
N VAL A 536 -12.30 -24.34 19.81
CA VAL A 536 -11.57 -23.50 20.75
C VAL A 536 -12.55 -22.81 21.70
N ALA A 537 -12.37 -23.04 23.00
CA ALA A 537 -13.12 -22.34 24.03
C ALA A 537 -12.63 -20.90 24.24
N GLY A 538 -13.46 -20.06 24.85
CA GLY A 538 -13.13 -18.68 25.18
C GLY A 538 -11.82 -18.53 25.96
N GLY A 539 -11.05 -17.50 25.60
CA GLY A 539 -9.73 -17.21 26.13
C GLY A 539 -8.81 -16.59 25.08
N THR A 540 -7.69 -16.03 25.56
CA THR A 540 -6.63 -15.45 24.72
C THR A 540 -5.49 -16.44 24.50
N TYR A 541 -5.20 -16.73 23.24
CA TYR A 541 -4.18 -17.67 22.80
C TYR A 541 -3.13 -16.92 21.98
N HIS A 542 -1.86 -17.25 22.20
CA HIS A 542 -0.73 -16.62 21.53
C HIS A 542 -0.03 -17.65 20.64
N PRO A 543 0.60 -17.22 19.53
CA PRO A 543 1.42 -18.11 18.74
C PRO A 543 2.65 -18.54 19.56
N LEU A 544 3.03 -19.82 19.48
CA LEU A 544 4.14 -20.38 20.26
C LEU A 544 5.32 -20.85 19.40
N TYR A 545 5.12 -20.87 18.08
CA TYR A 545 6.03 -21.48 17.14
C TYR A 545 6.38 -20.50 16.03
N ARG A 546 7.66 -20.46 15.67
CA ARG A 546 8.09 -19.73 14.48
C ARG A 546 7.67 -20.49 13.22
N PRO A 547 7.06 -19.85 12.22
CA PRO A 547 6.61 -20.56 11.01
C PRO A 547 7.75 -21.18 10.17
N ASP A 548 8.93 -20.57 10.16
CA ASP A 548 10.11 -20.97 9.37
C ASP A 548 10.68 -22.34 9.78
N ASN A 549 10.73 -22.61 11.08
CA ASN A 549 11.40 -23.80 11.63
C ASN A 549 10.59 -24.54 12.69
N LEU A 550 9.39 -24.03 13.03
CA LEU A 550 8.46 -24.53 14.04
C LEU A 550 9.11 -24.71 15.42
N SER A 551 10.15 -23.92 15.73
CA SER A 551 10.76 -23.83 17.05
C SER A 551 9.86 -23.09 18.02
N ASN A 552 9.83 -23.55 19.28
CA ASN A 552 9.22 -22.87 20.42
C ASN A 552 10.25 -22.50 21.51
N ALA A 553 11.52 -22.38 21.14
CA ALA A 553 12.60 -22.07 22.08
C ALA A 553 12.36 -20.74 22.82
N ASP A 554 11.80 -19.74 22.12
CA ASP A 554 11.25 -18.53 22.71
C ASP A 554 9.73 -18.44 22.43
N PRO A 555 8.88 -18.77 23.41
CA PRO A 555 7.43 -18.70 23.24
C PRO A 555 6.88 -17.27 23.12
N LYS A 556 7.70 -16.23 23.32
CA LYS A 556 7.34 -14.81 23.17
C LYS A 556 8.10 -14.11 22.04
N SER A 557 8.69 -14.88 21.13
CA SER A 557 9.39 -14.32 19.98
C SER A 557 8.39 -13.59 19.06
N PRO A 558 8.69 -12.34 18.62
CA PRO A 558 7.91 -11.61 17.62
C PRO A 558 7.72 -12.38 16.30
N LEU A 559 8.60 -13.34 16.03
CA LEU A 559 8.57 -14.16 14.81
C LEU A 559 7.67 -15.40 14.94
N ASN A 560 6.97 -15.57 16.07
CA ASN A 560 5.99 -16.63 16.24
C ASN A 560 4.67 -16.26 15.56
N SER A 561 4.03 -17.22 14.88
CA SER A 561 2.69 -17.03 14.32
C SER A 561 1.89 -18.34 14.32
N PHE A 562 0.57 -18.24 14.24
CA PHE A 562 -0.28 -19.38 13.93
C PHE A 562 -0.17 -19.70 12.44
N LEU A 563 0.81 -20.54 12.09
CA LEU A 563 0.95 -21.05 10.73
C LEU A 563 -0.18 -22.03 10.46
N LEU A 564 -0.99 -21.79 9.44
CA LEU A 564 -2.01 -22.69 8.91
C LEU A 564 -1.46 -23.35 7.63
N THR A 565 -1.46 -24.69 7.62
CA THR A 565 -1.21 -25.51 6.42
C THR A 565 -2.07 -26.78 6.48
N GLY A 566 -2.29 -27.47 5.36
CA GLY A 566 -3.00 -28.77 5.34
C GLY A 566 -4.48 -28.65 4.97
N GLU A 567 -5.40 -29.38 5.63
CA GLU A 567 -6.85 -29.14 5.54
C GLU A 567 -7.39 -29.05 6.98
N ILE A 568 -7.65 -27.84 7.49
CA ILE A 568 -8.15 -27.65 8.85
C ILE A 568 -9.27 -26.62 8.92
N GLN A 569 -10.26 -26.91 9.77
CA GLN A 569 -11.33 -25.99 10.13
C GLN A 569 -11.18 -25.58 11.59
N LEU A 570 -10.98 -24.29 11.83
CA LEU A 570 -10.88 -23.72 13.17
C LEU A 570 -12.19 -23.04 13.54
N TYR A 571 -12.73 -23.40 14.69
CA TYR A 571 -13.97 -22.85 15.24
C TYR A 571 -13.72 -22.29 16.64
N GLY A 572 -13.94 -20.99 16.84
CA GLY A 572 -13.82 -20.28 18.12
C GLY A 572 -15.17 -19.94 18.74
N GLY A 573 -15.18 -19.33 19.93
CA GLY A 573 -16.43 -18.86 20.54
C GLY A 573 -17.19 -19.89 21.36
N PHE A 574 -16.55 -21.00 21.74
CA PHE A 574 -17.16 -22.01 22.61
C PHE A 574 -17.03 -21.64 24.09
N LYS A 575 -18.02 -22.00 24.91
CA LYS A 575 -17.91 -22.03 26.37
C LYS A 575 -17.00 -23.16 26.85
N GLY A 576 -16.90 -24.23 26.07
CA GLY A 576 -16.17 -25.45 26.40
C GLY A 576 -17.02 -26.50 27.12
N THR A 577 -18.31 -26.57 26.77
CA THR A 577 -19.26 -27.60 27.27
C THR A 577 -20.23 -28.11 26.20
N GLU A 578 -20.14 -27.55 24.99
CA GLU A 578 -21.02 -27.78 23.86
C GLU A 578 -20.90 -29.21 23.30
N SER A 579 -22.02 -29.73 22.80
CA SER A 579 -22.10 -31.06 22.20
C SER A 579 -22.11 -31.03 20.67
N SER A 580 -22.45 -29.88 20.09
CA SER A 580 -22.53 -29.65 18.65
C SER A 580 -22.04 -28.26 18.27
N LEU A 581 -21.66 -28.07 17.00
CA LEU A 581 -21.24 -26.76 16.48
C LEU A 581 -22.36 -25.71 16.60
N ALA A 582 -23.62 -26.13 16.49
CA ALA A 582 -24.79 -25.25 16.58
C ALA A 582 -25.11 -24.80 18.01
N ASP A 583 -24.45 -25.37 19.03
CA ASP A 583 -24.63 -24.97 20.43
C ASP A 583 -23.78 -23.71 20.78
N ARG A 584 -22.88 -23.28 19.88
CA ARG A 584 -22.06 -22.06 20.05
C ARG A 584 -22.94 -20.82 20.12
N ASP A 585 -22.62 -19.93 21.05
CA ASP A 585 -23.21 -18.60 21.13
C ASP A 585 -22.10 -17.54 21.05
N LEU A 586 -21.91 -16.99 19.85
CA LEU A 586 -20.86 -16.02 19.55
C LEU A 586 -21.09 -14.64 20.18
N ARG A 587 -22.28 -14.41 20.79
CA ARG A 587 -22.63 -13.15 21.44
C ARG A 587 -22.02 -12.98 22.81
N LEU A 588 -21.67 -14.10 23.45
CA LEU A 588 -21.17 -14.13 24.82
C LEU A 588 -19.69 -13.74 24.82
N LYS A 589 -19.37 -12.51 25.26
CA LYS A 589 -18.00 -12.00 25.33
C LYS A 589 -17.09 -12.89 26.18
N GLU A 590 -17.63 -13.55 27.20
CA GLU A 590 -16.88 -14.52 28.02
C GLU A 590 -16.44 -15.79 27.27
N ASN A 591 -17.08 -16.10 26.13
CA ASN A 591 -16.73 -17.23 25.27
C ASN A 591 -15.83 -16.83 24.11
N ALA A 592 -15.48 -15.55 23.95
CA ALA A 592 -14.66 -15.08 22.84
C ALA A 592 -13.30 -15.78 22.80
N SER A 593 -13.01 -16.43 21.67
CA SER A 593 -11.69 -16.99 21.39
C SER A 593 -10.84 -15.94 20.68
N ILE A 594 -9.81 -15.47 21.36
CA ILE A 594 -8.94 -14.39 20.87
C ILE A 594 -7.59 -15.01 20.49
N LEU A 595 -7.18 -14.85 19.24
CA LEU A 595 -5.82 -15.12 18.79
C LEU A 595 -5.08 -13.77 18.81
N SER A 596 -4.12 -13.63 19.73
CA SER A 596 -3.41 -12.38 19.97
C SER A 596 -1.93 -12.48 19.68
N GLY A 597 -1.37 -11.44 19.06
CA GLY A 597 0.07 -11.22 18.95
C GLY A 597 0.70 -10.52 20.16
N ASP A 598 -0.10 -9.96 21.07
CA ASP A 598 0.37 -9.27 22.27
C ASP A 598 0.73 -10.27 23.38
N PHE A 599 2.02 -10.60 23.49
CA PHE A 599 2.50 -11.59 24.46
C PHE A 599 2.51 -11.11 25.91
N ASN A 600 2.55 -9.80 26.15
CA ASN A 600 2.71 -9.20 27.47
C ASN A 600 1.39 -8.70 28.06
N GLN A 601 0.38 -8.50 27.22
CA GLN A 601 -0.95 -8.00 27.58
C GLN A 601 -0.88 -6.60 28.23
N ASP A 602 0.07 -5.78 27.80
CA ASP A 602 0.29 -4.42 28.27
C ASP A 602 -0.04 -3.35 27.21
N ASP A 603 -0.52 -3.77 26.04
CA ASP A 603 -0.96 -2.88 24.97
C ASP A 603 -2.30 -2.23 25.29
N ASN A 604 -2.27 -1.04 25.88
CA ASN A 604 -3.47 -0.22 26.04
C ASN A 604 -3.77 0.54 24.74
N PHE A 605 -4.12 -0.18 23.68
CA PHE A 605 -4.43 0.41 22.38
C PHE A 605 -5.70 1.26 22.43
N ASP A 606 -5.52 2.58 22.36
CA ASP A 606 -6.59 3.56 22.18
C ASP A 606 -6.50 4.12 20.76
N PHE A 607 -7.49 3.80 19.92
CA PHE A 607 -7.52 4.23 18.53
C PHE A 607 -7.51 5.75 18.38
N MET A 608 -8.20 6.49 19.27
CA MET A 608 -8.26 7.95 19.21
C MET A 608 -6.97 8.59 19.72
N ASP A 609 -6.33 8.03 20.74
CA ASP A 609 -5.00 8.47 21.15
C ASP A 609 -3.97 8.21 20.03
N PHE A 610 -4.02 7.03 19.43
CA PHE A 610 -3.18 6.67 18.30
C PHE A 610 -3.42 7.61 17.12
N TYR A 611 -4.71 7.90 16.81
CA TYR A 611 -5.15 8.87 15.80
C TYR A 611 -4.64 10.30 16.06
N ASN A 612 -4.54 10.75 17.30
CA ASN A 612 -4.18 12.13 17.59
C ASN A 612 -2.67 12.31 17.86
N ASN A 613 -2.03 11.36 18.53
CA ASN A 613 -0.72 11.52 19.15
C ASN A 613 0.38 10.60 18.58
N GLY A 614 0.02 9.52 17.88
CA GLY A 614 0.96 8.71 17.09
C GLY A 614 2.05 7.95 17.87
N ALA A 615 1.83 7.59 19.15
CA ALA A 615 2.79 6.81 19.95
C ALA A 615 2.83 5.32 19.50
N ARG A 616 4.04 4.75 19.31
CA ARG A 616 4.22 3.42 18.64
C ARG A 616 5.29 2.49 19.24
N ASN A 617 6.01 2.93 20.26
CA ASN A 617 7.26 2.25 20.68
C ASN A 617 7.04 1.16 21.74
N GLU A 618 5.82 0.95 22.23
CA GLU A 618 5.50 0.02 23.32
C GLU A 618 5.04 -1.36 22.82
N PHE A 619 5.08 -1.61 21.50
CA PHE A 619 4.51 -2.81 20.86
C PHE A 619 5.59 -3.76 20.27
N SER A 620 6.85 -3.61 20.67
CA SER A 620 8.01 -4.24 20.00
C SER A 620 8.17 -5.75 20.30
N GLU A 621 7.53 -6.22 21.34
CA GLU A 621 7.47 -7.61 21.75
C GLU A 621 6.47 -8.42 20.93
N ASN A 622 5.49 -7.77 20.29
CA ASN A 622 4.35 -8.44 19.70
C ASN A 622 4.74 -9.32 18.52
N ALA A 623 3.92 -10.34 18.27
CA ALA A 623 4.04 -11.11 17.04
C ALA A 623 3.93 -10.17 15.83
N HIS A 624 4.85 -10.30 14.86
CA HIS A 624 4.78 -9.58 13.60
C HIS A 624 3.50 -9.93 12.83
N HIS A 625 3.12 -11.21 12.89
CA HIS A 625 1.88 -11.71 12.31
C HIS A 625 1.13 -12.60 13.29
N VAL A 626 -0.19 -12.43 13.43
CA VAL A 626 -0.98 -13.39 14.22
C VAL A 626 -1.13 -14.69 13.43
N ILE A 627 -1.58 -14.62 12.18
CA ILE A 627 -1.86 -15.80 11.34
C ILE A 627 -1.10 -15.75 10.02
N TYR A 628 -0.48 -16.88 9.67
CA TYR A 628 0.07 -17.14 8.34
C TYR A 628 -0.72 -18.27 7.66
N GLY A 629 -1.26 -18.03 6.46
CA GLY A 629 -1.82 -19.06 5.60
C GLY A 629 -1.00 -19.26 4.34
N LEU A 630 -0.29 -20.38 4.20
CA LEU A 630 0.62 -20.62 3.09
C LEU A 630 0.23 -21.88 2.30
N PHE A 631 0.23 -21.78 0.96
CA PHE A 631 0.00 -22.94 0.07
C PHE A 631 -1.29 -23.72 0.34
N LEU A 632 -2.35 -23.00 0.67
CA LEU A 632 -3.64 -23.58 1.01
C LEU A 632 -4.29 -24.13 -0.26
N ASN A 633 -4.25 -25.45 -0.42
CA ASN A 633 -4.71 -26.18 -1.61
C ASN A 633 -6.07 -26.86 -1.43
N SER A 634 -6.70 -26.63 -0.28
CA SER A 634 -7.93 -27.26 0.20
C SER A 634 -8.79 -26.21 0.91
N ASP A 635 -10.04 -26.56 1.22
CA ASP A 635 -10.97 -25.65 1.89
C ASP A 635 -10.52 -25.43 3.34
N HIS A 636 -10.08 -24.22 3.65
CA HIS A 636 -9.72 -23.79 5.01
C HIS A 636 -10.79 -22.87 5.56
N LEU A 637 -11.13 -23.04 6.83
CA LEU A 637 -12.10 -22.21 7.52
C LEU A 637 -11.52 -21.69 8.83
N LEU A 638 -11.65 -20.38 9.02
CA LEU A 638 -11.49 -19.72 10.30
C LEU A 638 -12.82 -19.08 10.67
N ASP A 639 -13.45 -19.58 11.73
CA ASP A 639 -14.80 -19.17 12.15
C ASP A 639 -14.83 -18.75 13.63
N GLY A 640 -15.26 -17.51 13.90
CA GLY A 640 -15.65 -17.08 15.25
C GLY A 640 -14.49 -16.72 16.17
N PHE A 641 -13.44 -16.10 15.61
CA PHE A 641 -12.28 -15.61 16.35
C PHE A 641 -12.18 -14.08 16.32
N THR A 642 -11.61 -13.53 17.40
CA THR A 642 -11.02 -12.19 17.38
C THR A 642 -9.52 -12.30 17.09
N ILE A 643 -9.01 -11.52 16.14
CA ILE A 643 -7.60 -11.47 15.72
C ILE A 643 -7.05 -10.08 16.02
N GLU A 644 -6.06 -9.99 16.93
CA GLU A 644 -5.55 -8.71 17.41
C GLU A 644 -4.08 -8.74 17.85
N GLY A 645 -3.49 -7.56 18.05
CA GLY A 645 -2.19 -7.41 18.73
C GLY A 645 -0.96 -7.75 17.89
N ALA A 646 -1.07 -7.89 16.56
CA ALA A 646 0.13 -8.00 15.73
C ALA A 646 0.81 -6.65 15.48
N ASN A 647 2.14 -6.66 15.31
CA ASN A 647 2.93 -5.49 14.95
C ASN A 647 4.15 -5.84 14.08
N ASN A 648 4.09 -5.59 12.77
CA ASN A 648 5.23 -5.71 11.86
C ASN A 648 5.72 -4.36 11.31
N MET A 649 5.45 -3.28 12.04
CA MET A 649 5.74 -1.91 11.59
C MET A 649 7.22 -1.60 11.39
N SER A 650 8.12 -2.32 12.05
CA SER A 650 9.57 -2.17 11.91
C SER A 650 10.12 -2.85 10.66
N SER A 651 9.41 -3.84 10.10
CA SER A 651 9.87 -4.65 8.98
C SER A 651 10.01 -3.84 7.69
N SER A 652 11.08 -4.11 6.93
CA SER A 652 11.28 -3.48 5.62
C SER A 652 10.42 -4.16 4.54
N GLU A 653 9.96 -3.41 3.52
CA GLU A 653 9.22 -3.99 2.38
C GLU A 653 10.06 -5.01 1.59
N ASP A 654 11.38 -4.90 1.65
CA ASP A 654 12.32 -5.82 0.99
C ASP A 654 12.71 -7.02 1.88
N GLU A 655 12.30 -7.03 3.14
CA GLU A 655 12.63 -8.09 4.09
C GLU A 655 11.70 -9.29 3.91
N THR A 656 12.29 -10.48 3.85
CA THR A 656 11.55 -11.74 3.70
C THR A 656 12.04 -12.78 4.70
N THR A 657 11.12 -13.55 5.24
CA THR A 657 11.43 -14.76 6.01
C THR A 657 11.18 -16.01 5.17
N LEU A 658 11.96 -17.06 5.34
CA LEU A 658 11.80 -18.31 4.59
C LEU A 658 10.86 -19.25 5.35
N ILE A 659 9.59 -19.32 4.94
CA ILE A 659 8.61 -20.24 5.52
C ILE A 659 8.31 -21.35 4.53
N LEU A 660 8.52 -22.61 4.92
CA LEU A 660 8.31 -23.78 4.06
C LEU A 660 8.94 -23.59 2.67
N GLU A 661 10.22 -23.18 2.69
CA GLU A 661 11.04 -22.96 1.50
C GLU A 661 10.59 -21.81 0.58
N THR A 662 9.74 -20.92 1.09
CA THR A 662 9.19 -19.79 0.35
C THR A 662 9.55 -18.50 1.04
N ALA A 663 10.19 -17.60 0.30
CA ALA A 663 10.46 -16.25 0.78
C ALA A 663 9.13 -15.51 0.89
N VAL A 664 8.75 -15.21 2.12
CA VAL A 664 7.50 -14.55 2.47
C VAL A 664 7.84 -13.16 3.00
N PRO A 665 7.26 -12.08 2.45
CA PRO A 665 7.50 -10.73 2.95
C PRO A 665 7.07 -10.56 4.40
N THR A 666 7.93 -9.99 5.24
CA THR A 666 7.63 -9.78 6.68
C THR A 666 6.81 -8.51 6.93
N ALA A 667 6.84 -7.56 6.00
CA ALA A 667 6.11 -6.29 6.11
C ALA A 667 4.60 -6.38 5.82
N PHE A 668 4.09 -7.55 5.41
CA PHE A 668 2.77 -7.70 4.80
C PHE A 668 1.78 -8.43 5.70
N GLY A 669 0.58 -7.87 5.93
CA GLY A 669 -0.50 -8.55 6.63
C GLY A 669 -0.21 -8.81 8.11
N ALA A 670 -0.37 -7.81 8.98
CA ALA A 670 -0.06 -8.00 10.41
C ALA A 670 -1.07 -8.92 11.11
N GLY A 671 -2.37 -8.66 11.03
CA GLY A 671 -3.36 -9.57 11.62
C GLY A 671 -3.36 -10.94 10.94
N ILE A 672 -3.70 -10.97 9.65
CA ILE A 672 -3.73 -12.18 8.84
C ILE A 672 -2.95 -11.95 7.54
N PHE A 673 -2.03 -12.85 7.22
CA PHE A 673 -1.37 -12.89 5.92
C PHE A 673 -1.64 -14.23 5.21
N ILE A 674 -2.22 -14.18 4.02
CA ILE A 674 -2.53 -15.35 3.18
C ILE A 674 -1.74 -15.24 1.89
N TYR A 675 -0.95 -16.27 1.59
CA TYR A 675 -0.05 -16.29 0.45
C TYR A 675 -0.18 -17.56 -0.38
N GLN A 676 -0.33 -17.37 -1.70
CA GLN A 676 -0.38 -18.42 -2.70
C GLN A 676 -1.37 -19.55 -2.37
N THR A 677 -2.66 -19.32 -2.62
CA THR A 677 -3.69 -20.35 -2.46
C THR A 677 -4.16 -20.90 -3.80
N ARG A 678 -4.61 -22.15 -3.82
CA ARG A 678 -5.30 -22.75 -4.98
C ARG A 678 -6.81 -22.86 -4.80
N LYS A 679 -7.28 -22.45 -3.63
CA LYS A 679 -8.68 -22.40 -3.25
C LYS A 679 -8.91 -21.20 -2.32
N PRO A 680 -10.13 -20.66 -2.25
CA PRO A 680 -10.46 -19.61 -1.30
C PRO A 680 -10.33 -20.07 0.14
N VAL A 681 -9.80 -19.19 1.00
CA VAL A 681 -9.86 -19.33 2.46
C VAL A 681 -11.16 -18.71 2.96
N TYR A 682 -11.93 -19.46 3.74
CA TYR A 682 -13.18 -18.98 4.34
C TYR A 682 -12.87 -18.31 5.68
N LEU A 683 -13.18 -17.02 5.78
CA LEU A 683 -12.98 -16.17 6.94
C LEU A 683 -14.37 -15.73 7.42
N GLU A 684 -14.91 -16.41 8.43
CA GLU A 684 -16.31 -16.30 8.83
C GLU A 684 -16.45 -15.82 10.28
N ASN A 685 -17.41 -14.93 10.54
CA ASN A 685 -17.74 -14.49 11.90
C ASN A 685 -16.52 -13.92 12.66
N LEU A 686 -15.59 -13.26 11.95
CA LEU A 686 -14.34 -12.78 12.52
C LEU A 686 -14.43 -11.34 12.99
N ILE A 687 -13.70 -11.04 14.06
CA ILE A 687 -13.39 -9.67 14.46
C ILE A 687 -11.89 -9.46 14.25
N ILE A 688 -11.49 -8.55 13.38
CA ILE A 688 -10.07 -8.25 13.12
C ILE A 688 -9.80 -6.81 13.53
N ARG A 689 -8.97 -6.61 14.56
CA ARG A 689 -8.76 -5.28 15.13
C ARG A 689 -7.40 -5.08 15.78
N ASN A 690 -7.01 -3.82 15.97
CA ASN A 690 -5.82 -3.45 16.73
C ASN A 690 -4.55 -4.15 16.24
N ASN A 691 -4.43 -4.35 14.92
CA ASN A 691 -3.22 -4.87 14.28
C ASN A 691 -2.47 -3.74 13.58
N LEU A 692 -1.15 -3.70 13.77
CA LEU A 692 -0.26 -2.64 13.27
C LEU A 692 0.62 -3.18 12.14
N GLY A 693 0.30 -2.79 10.91
CA GLY A 693 0.96 -3.24 9.69
C GLY A 693 1.96 -2.24 9.13
N ASN A 694 3.05 -2.69 8.52
CA ASN A 694 3.70 -1.85 7.52
C ASN A 694 2.80 -1.73 6.28
N ILE A 695 2.36 -2.85 5.72
CA ILE A 695 1.35 -2.92 4.65
C ILE A 695 0.26 -3.94 5.05
N GLY A 696 -1.02 -3.57 4.92
CA GLY A 696 -2.14 -4.45 5.28
C GLY A 696 -2.22 -4.72 6.78
N GLY A 697 -2.70 -3.74 7.57
CA GLY A 697 -2.79 -3.88 9.03
C GLY A 697 -3.64 -5.06 9.48
N GLY A 698 -4.89 -5.12 9.05
CA GLY A 698 -5.83 -6.18 9.42
C GLY A 698 -5.57 -7.48 8.69
N CYS A 699 -5.71 -7.47 7.37
CA CYS A 699 -5.53 -8.66 6.54
C CYS A 699 -4.86 -8.32 5.21
N MET A 700 -4.00 -9.20 4.72
CA MET A 700 -3.48 -9.15 3.37
C MET A 700 -3.52 -10.51 2.67
N GLY A 701 -4.11 -10.54 1.47
CA GLY A 701 -4.03 -11.65 0.51
C GLY A 701 -3.03 -11.34 -0.61
N PHE A 702 -2.14 -12.27 -0.91
CA PHE A 702 -1.19 -12.15 -2.01
C PHE A 702 -1.11 -13.44 -2.83
N LEU A 703 -1.45 -13.36 -4.12
CA LEU A 703 -1.63 -14.55 -4.97
C LEU A 703 -2.64 -15.56 -4.37
N ALA A 704 -3.65 -15.08 -3.66
CA ALA A 704 -4.58 -15.87 -2.84
C ALA A 704 -6.05 -15.43 -3.01
N GLY A 705 -6.97 -16.38 -3.04
CA GLY A 705 -8.41 -16.11 -2.93
C GLY A 705 -8.88 -16.20 -1.47
N SER A 706 -9.84 -15.36 -1.08
CA SER A 706 -10.45 -15.35 0.26
C SER A 706 -11.93 -14.95 0.21
N LEU A 707 -12.73 -15.51 1.12
CA LEU A 707 -14.13 -15.15 1.31
C LEU A 707 -14.32 -14.65 2.73
N PHE A 708 -14.60 -13.36 2.86
CA PHE A 708 -14.96 -12.72 4.13
C PHE A 708 -16.48 -12.75 4.27
N MET A 709 -16.99 -13.33 5.34
CA MET A 709 -18.41 -13.39 5.60
C MET A 709 -18.74 -13.13 7.05
N ASN A 710 -19.69 -12.21 7.27
CA ASN A 710 -20.10 -11.85 8.62
C ASN A 710 -18.96 -11.31 9.49
N CYS A 711 -18.02 -10.56 8.91
CA CYS A 711 -16.83 -10.09 9.62
C CYS A 711 -16.94 -8.61 10.03
N LEU A 712 -16.26 -8.23 11.11
CA LEU A 712 -16.06 -6.85 11.54
C LEU A 712 -14.57 -6.55 11.59
N ILE A 713 -14.11 -5.58 10.79
CA ILE A 713 -12.70 -5.22 10.64
C ILE A 713 -12.54 -3.73 10.96
N TYR A 714 -11.91 -3.43 12.09
CA TYR A 714 -11.81 -2.06 12.59
C TYR A 714 -10.58 -1.79 13.45
N HIS A 715 -10.19 -0.53 13.60
CA HIS A 715 -9.05 -0.12 14.42
C HIS A 715 -7.71 -0.79 14.05
N ASN A 716 -7.59 -1.30 12.83
CA ASN A 716 -6.30 -1.73 12.30
C ASN A 716 -5.58 -0.52 11.70
N TYR A 717 -4.26 -0.60 11.71
CA TYR A 717 -3.40 0.49 11.32
C TYR A 717 -2.37 0.03 10.30
N ASP A 718 -2.00 0.88 9.33
CA ASP A 718 -0.79 0.67 8.54
C ASP A 718 0.02 1.95 8.25
N LYS A 719 1.32 1.77 7.93
CA LYS A 719 2.17 2.83 7.33
C LYS A 719 1.94 3.01 5.82
N GLY A 720 1.68 1.90 5.15
CA GLY A 720 1.46 1.77 3.72
C GLY A 720 0.00 1.94 3.37
N TYR A 721 -0.67 0.88 2.90
CA TYR A 721 -2.07 0.93 2.48
C TYR A 721 -2.79 -0.38 2.81
N GLY A 722 -4.13 -0.33 2.78
CA GLY A 722 -5.01 -1.48 3.00
C GLY A 722 -5.19 -1.85 4.47
N SER A 723 -5.35 -0.86 5.34
CA SER A 723 -5.34 -1.03 6.80
C SER A 723 -6.37 -2.02 7.31
N GLY A 724 -7.53 -2.14 6.64
CA GLY A 724 -8.49 -3.22 6.90
C GLY A 724 -8.17 -4.49 6.10
N ILE A 725 -8.43 -4.46 4.80
CA ILE A 725 -8.17 -5.56 3.85
C ILE A 725 -7.32 -5.02 2.70
N LEU A 726 -6.18 -5.68 2.47
CA LEU A 726 -5.43 -5.56 1.23
C LEU A 726 -5.50 -6.87 0.45
N ASP A 727 -5.72 -6.78 -0.84
CA ASP A 727 -5.77 -7.94 -1.71
C ASP A 727 -5.01 -7.67 -3.02
N GLY A 728 -4.06 -8.53 -3.39
CA GLY A 728 -3.11 -8.21 -4.46
C GLY A 728 -2.62 -9.38 -5.32
N PHE A 729 -2.58 -9.14 -6.63
CA PHE A 729 -1.98 -10.03 -7.64
C PHE A 729 -2.61 -11.42 -7.74
N ASN A 730 -3.89 -11.55 -7.41
CA ASN A 730 -4.48 -12.87 -7.20
C ASN A 730 -4.78 -13.64 -8.49
N THR A 731 -4.63 -14.95 -8.38
CA THR A 731 -5.08 -15.89 -9.43
C THR A 731 -6.56 -16.25 -9.30
N GLU A 732 -7.20 -15.93 -8.16
CA GLU A 732 -8.63 -16.12 -7.85
C GLU A 732 -9.16 -14.87 -7.13
N GLY A 733 -10.42 -14.48 -7.36
CA GLY A 733 -10.99 -13.27 -6.76
C GLY A 733 -11.35 -13.42 -5.27
N ILE A 734 -11.52 -12.28 -4.60
CA ILE A 734 -12.06 -12.24 -3.22
C ILE A 734 -13.56 -11.93 -3.21
N ALA A 735 -14.25 -12.39 -2.17
CA ALA A 735 -15.63 -12.01 -1.92
C ALA A 735 -15.79 -11.47 -0.50
N ILE A 736 -16.47 -10.32 -0.37
CA ILE A 736 -16.79 -9.67 0.90
C ILE A 736 -18.31 -9.64 1.03
N LEU A 737 -18.85 -10.40 1.98
CA LEU A 737 -20.28 -10.62 2.15
C LEU A 737 -20.73 -10.28 3.56
N SER A 738 -21.74 -9.42 3.71
CA SER A 738 -22.28 -9.00 5.02
C SER A 738 -21.17 -8.68 6.02
N THR A 739 -20.19 -7.88 5.59
CA THR A 739 -18.99 -7.56 6.36
C THR A 739 -18.92 -6.05 6.55
N THR A 740 -18.44 -5.61 7.72
CA THR A 740 -18.24 -4.19 8.05
C THR A 740 -16.74 -3.90 8.18
N VAL A 741 -16.21 -3.03 7.34
CA VAL A 741 -14.83 -2.52 7.36
C VAL A 741 -14.86 -1.03 7.67
N THR A 742 -14.50 -0.65 8.90
CA THR A 742 -14.68 0.71 9.40
C THR A 742 -13.60 1.14 10.38
N GLN A 743 -13.34 2.43 10.54
CA GLN A 743 -12.34 2.98 11.47
C GLN A 743 -10.96 2.30 11.39
N ASN A 744 -10.51 1.91 10.20
CA ASN A 744 -9.11 1.51 9.99
C ASN A 744 -8.31 2.75 9.53
N LEU A 745 -7.04 2.83 9.92
CA LEU A 745 -6.18 4.00 9.73
C LEU A 745 -4.95 3.67 8.89
N SER A 746 -4.73 4.42 7.81
CA SER A 746 -3.53 4.30 6.97
C SER A 746 -2.74 5.61 6.93
N GLU A 747 -1.41 5.51 6.96
CA GLU A 747 -0.51 6.66 6.90
C GLU A 747 -0.07 7.05 5.48
N SER A 748 -0.36 6.25 4.45
CA SER A 748 0.09 6.60 3.10
C SER A 748 -0.73 7.70 2.45
N ASN A 749 -0.12 8.22 1.36
CA ASN A 749 -0.75 9.12 0.41
C ASN A 749 -1.45 8.35 -0.73
N PHE A 750 -1.70 7.03 -0.62
CA PHE A 750 -2.33 6.25 -1.68
C PHE A 750 -3.86 6.22 -1.55
N ASN A 751 -4.57 6.41 -2.66
CA ASN A 751 -6.02 6.30 -2.70
C ASN A 751 -6.41 4.87 -2.27
N GLY A 752 -7.07 4.67 -1.11
CA GLY A 752 -7.55 3.36 -0.64
C GLY A 752 -7.18 3.00 0.79
N LEU A 753 -8.16 3.03 1.71
CA LEU A 753 -7.88 3.04 3.16
C LEU A 753 -8.37 1.79 3.89
N GLY A 754 -9.64 1.45 3.72
CA GLY A 754 -10.27 0.30 4.39
C GLY A 754 -10.07 -0.98 3.60
N VAL A 755 -10.38 -0.94 2.30
CA VAL A 755 -10.22 -2.07 1.37
C VAL A 755 -9.45 -1.63 0.15
N VAL A 756 -8.42 -2.39 -0.23
CA VAL A 756 -7.61 -2.17 -1.42
C VAL A 756 -7.50 -3.45 -2.22
N VAL A 757 -7.76 -3.37 -3.54
CA VAL A 757 -7.69 -4.50 -4.47
C VAL A 757 -6.75 -4.15 -5.62
N ILE A 758 -5.69 -4.94 -5.84
CA ILE A 758 -4.65 -4.68 -6.86
C ILE A 758 -4.54 -5.88 -7.79
N ASP A 759 -4.63 -5.66 -9.10
CA ASP A 759 -4.47 -6.68 -10.16
C ASP A 759 -5.29 -7.97 -9.91
N GLY A 760 -6.45 -7.83 -9.27
CA GLY A 760 -7.33 -8.93 -8.89
C GLY A 760 -8.27 -9.37 -10.01
N ILE A 761 -8.60 -10.66 -10.04
CA ILE A 761 -9.57 -11.21 -11.00
C ILE A 761 -10.89 -11.50 -10.29
N GLY A 762 -11.92 -10.69 -10.53
CA GLY A 762 -13.31 -11.03 -10.16
C GLY A 762 -13.62 -10.89 -8.67
N THR A 763 -13.43 -9.68 -8.13
CA THR A 763 -13.76 -9.37 -6.73
C THR A 763 -15.21 -8.91 -6.58
N GLY A 764 -15.88 -9.36 -5.52
CA GLY A 764 -17.29 -9.02 -5.26
C GLY A 764 -17.51 -8.50 -3.84
N ILE A 765 -18.25 -7.39 -3.72
CA ILE A 765 -18.65 -6.77 -2.45
C ILE A 765 -20.17 -6.77 -2.39
N PHE A 766 -20.74 -7.48 -1.43
CA PHE A 766 -22.18 -7.72 -1.31
C PHE A 766 -22.66 -7.45 0.10
N ASN A 767 -23.75 -6.69 0.23
CA ASN A 767 -24.41 -6.45 1.52
C ASN A 767 -23.43 -5.96 2.60
N SER A 768 -22.41 -5.19 2.23
CA SER A 768 -21.29 -4.87 3.12
C SER A 768 -21.17 -3.36 3.37
N ILE A 769 -20.55 -2.99 4.49
CA ILE A 769 -20.28 -1.60 4.86
C ILE A 769 -18.77 -1.38 4.76
N ILE A 770 -18.35 -0.42 3.94
CA ILE A 770 -16.96 0.05 3.83
C ILE A 770 -17.00 1.58 3.97
N ALA A 771 -16.89 2.07 5.19
CA ALA A 771 -17.08 3.49 5.52
C ALA A 771 -16.32 3.89 6.80
N LYS A 772 -16.04 5.19 6.96
CA LYS A 772 -15.34 5.78 8.10
C LYS A 772 -13.91 5.25 8.29
N ASN A 773 -13.22 4.86 7.21
CA ASN A 773 -11.78 4.54 7.25
C ASN A 773 -10.95 5.82 6.98
N ILE A 774 -9.74 5.91 7.53
CA ILE A 774 -9.01 7.18 7.71
C ILE A 774 -7.62 7.14 7.06
N ALA A 775 -7.21 8.23 6.39
CA ALA A 775 -5.86 8.45 5.83
C ALA A 775 -5.18 9.66 6.49
N ARG A 776 -3.85 9.62 6.67
CA ARG A 776 -3.05 10.79 7.13
C ARG A 776 -2.10 11.40 6.09
N GLY A 777 -2.31 11.12 4.80
CA GLY A 777 -1.41 11.55 3.74
C GLY A 777 -1.32 13.06 3.49
N ALA A 778 -0.23 13.51 2.86
CA ALA A 778 0.13 14.91 2.59
C ALA A 778 -0.80 15.69 1.63
N ASP A 779 -1.76 15.01 1.00
CA ASP A 779 -2.70 15.57 0.02
C ASP A 779 -4.14 15.75 0.60
N GLY A 780 -4.30 15.64 1.93
CA GLY A 780 -5.57 15.85 2.64
C GLY A 780 -6.32 14.53 2.96
N PRO A 781 -7.26 14.53 3.92
CA PRO A 781 -7.77 13.33 4.59
C PRO A 781 -8.86 12.50 3.86
N TYR A 782 -9.22 12.78 2.61
CA TYR A 782 -10.28 12.03 1.90
C TYR A 782 -9.76 11.29 0.68
N GLN A 783 -9.09 10.18 0.95
CA GLN A 783 -8.89 9.09 0.00
C GLN A 783 -10.02 8.06 0.18
N ARG A 784 -10.44 7.42 -0.92
CA ARG A 784 -11.61 6.55 -0.97
C ARG A 784 -11.50 5.39 0.05
N SER A 785 -12.60 5.06 0.75
CA SER A 785 -12.68 3.93 1.68
C SER A 785 -12.41 2.58 0.97
N LEU A 786 -12.69 2.52 -0.34
CA LEU A 786 -12.35 1.43 -1.26
C LEU A 786 -11.43 1.95 -2.38
N SER A 787 -10.36 1.20 -2.69
CA SER A 787 -9.53 1.44 -3.87
C SER A 787 -9.25 0.18 -4.66
N ILE A 788 -9.10 0.40 -5.96
CA ILE A 788 -8.92 -0.61 -6.98
C ILE A 788 -7.88 -0.08 -7.96
N ASP A 789 -6.94 -0.95 -8.32
CA ASP A 789 -5.94 -0.72 -9.36
C ASP A 789 -5.78 -2.01 -10.19
N GLY A 790 -6.13 -1.98 -11.47
CA GLY A 790 -5.96 -3.11 -12.39
C GLY A 790 -6.92 -4.29 -12.17
N ALA A 791 -7.99 -4.12 -11.40
CA ALA A 791 -8.96 -5.19 -11.08
C ALA A 791 -10.39 -4.84 -11.49
N LEU A 792 -11.26 -5.84 -11.64
CA LEU A 792 -12.70 -5.61 -11.80
C LEU A 792 -13.42 -5.98 -10.51
N VAL A 793 -14.12 -5.01 -9.90
CA VAL A 793 -14.88 -5.20 -8.66
C VAL A 793 -16.37 -4.96 -8.89
N ALA A 794 -17.19 -5.94 -8.56
CA ALA A 794 -18.64 -5.81 -8.55
C ALA A 794 -19.14 -5.45 -7.15
N ILE A 795 -19.91 -4.37 -7.03
CA ILE A 795 -20.45 -3.87 -5.77
C ILE A 795 -21.97 -3.92 -5.85
N THR A 796 -22.63 -4.56 -4.88
CA THR A 796 -24.09 -4.70 -4.86
C THR A 796 -24.63 -4.53 -3.45
N ASN A 797 -25.74 -3.80 -3.30
CA ASN A 797 -26.44 -3.58 -2.04
C ASN A 797 -25.51 -3.27 -0.86
N SER A 798 -24.48 -2.44 -1.08
CA SER A 798 -23.45 -2.15 -0.08
C SER A 798 -23.39 -0.66 0.23
N ILE A 799 -22.97 -0.31 1.45
CA ILE A 799 -22.60 1.06 1.80
C ILE A 799 -21.11 1.21 1.52
N VAL A 800 -20.73 2.02 0.54
CA VAL A 800 -19.32 2.31 0.25
C VAL A 800 -19.15 3.83 0.18
N GLU A 801 -18.41 4.37 1.14
CA GLU A 801 -18.24 5.81 1.30
C GLU A 801 -17.44 6.42 0.15
N GLY A 802 -17.97 7.51 -0.42
CA GLY A 802 -17.34 8.27 -1.52
C GLY A 802 -17.65 7.72 -2.92
N THR A 803 -18.61 6.80 -3.04
CA THR A 803 -19.04 6.23 -4.34
C THR A 803 -20.21 6.98 -4.99
N GLY A 804 -20.92 7.80 -4.22
CA GLY A 804 -22.21 8.41 -4.56
C GLY A 804 -23.40 7.44 -4.56
N GLY A 805 -23.17 6.16 -4.29
CA GLY A 805 -24.19 5.10 -4.34
C GLY A 805 -24.76 4.88 -5.74
N SER A 806 -25.66 3.91 -5.92
CA SER A 806 -26.18 3.59 -7.26
C SER A 806 -27.01 4.71 -7.89
N ALA A 807 -27.48 5.67 -7.09
CA ALA A 807 -28.25 6.80 -7.59
C ALA A 807 -27.36 7.88 -8.24
N ASN A 808 -26.09 7.96 -7.84
CA ASN A 808 -25.16 9.00 -8.28
C ASN A 808 -23.73 8.44 -8.37
N TRP A 809 -23.58 7.32 -9.09
CA TRP A 809 -22.31 6.61 -9.19
C TRP A 809 -21.21 7.52 -9.74
N LEU A 810 -20.19 7.79 -8.93
CA LEU A 810 -19.16 8.79 -9.24
C LEU A 810 -17.99 8.25 -10.09
N PHE A 811 -18.05 6.99 -10.52
CA PHE A 811 -17.02 6.35 -11.36
C PHE A 811 -17.48 6.32 -12.83
N SER A 812 -16.55 6.54 -13.76
CA SER A 812 -16.76 6.66 -15.20
C SER A 812 -16.86 5.32 -15.94
N ASP A 813 -17.48 5.32 -17.13
CA ASP A 813 -17.89 4.12 -17.89
C ASP A 813 -16.76 3.26 -18.52
N ASP A 814 -15.48 3.52 -18.23
CA ASP A 814 -14.34 2.64 -18.55
C ASP A 814 -13.77 1.94 -17.28
N ASP A 815 -14.40 2.09 -16.11
CA ASP A 815 -13.75 1.89 -14.81
C ASP A 815 -13.89 0.50 -14.18
N GLU A 816 -12.86 0.16 -13.41
CA GLU A 816 -12.65 -0.99 -12.51
C GLU A 816 -13.76 -1.23 -11.45
N TYR A 817 -14.76 -0.34 -11.39
CA TYR A 817 -15.83 -0.28 -10.39
C TYR A 817 -17.19 -0.53 -11.07
N HIS A 818 -17.78 -1.71 -10.85
CA HIS A 818 -19.09 -2.07 -11.39
C HIS A 818 -20.20 -1.93 -10.34
N ASP A 819 -21.07 -0.94 -10.52
CA ASP A 819 -22.34 -0.83 -9.79
C ASP A 819 -23.36 -1.84 -10.31
N ASN A 820 -23.66 -2.85 -9.50
CA ASN A 820 -24.72 -3.83 -9.78
C ASN A 820 -26.07 -3.45 -9.13
N GLY A 821 -26.17 -2.24 -8.57
CA GLY A 821 -27.39 -1.70 -8.02
C GLY A 821 -27.54 -1.86 -6.50
N GLY A 822 -28.39 -1.00 -5.94
CA GLY A 822 -28.77 -0.97 -4.52
C GLY A 822 -27.67 -0.47 -3.57
N ASN A 823 -26.55 0.02 -4.11
CA ASN A 823 -25.47 0.60 -3.32
C ASN A 823 -25.86 1.96 -2.76
N LEU A 824 -25.35 2.27 -1.57
CA LEU A 824 -25.59 3.49 -0.84
C LEU A 824 -24.26 4.20 -0.56
N ASP A 825 -24.29 5.52 -0.52
CA ASP A 825 -23.21 6.35 0.01
C ASP A 825 -23.80 7.26 1.08
N THR A 826 -23.95 6.71 2.27
CA THR A 826 -24.60 7.36 3.41
C THR A 826 -23.91 6.93 4.69
N ASP A 827 -24.08 7.71 5.76
CA ASP A 827 -23.60 7.31 7.07
C ASP A 827 -24.26 5.99 7.49
N PRO A 828 -23.50 4.94 7.84
CA PRO A 828 -24.07 3.69 8.33
C PRO A 828 -24.92 3.84 9.60
N GLN A 829 -24.73 4.91 10.39
CA GLN A 829 -25.40 5.16 11.66
C GLN A 829 -25.26 3.99 12.64
N PHE A 830 -24.03 3.78 13.13
CA PHE A 830 -23.76 2.83 14.20
C PHE A 830 -24.34 3.28 15.54
N ALA A 831 -24.66 2.33 16.42
CA ALA A 831 -25.30 2.59 17.70
C ALA A 831 -24.41 3.37 18.69
N ASP A 832 -23.14 2.99 18.81
CA ASP A 832 -22.13 3.70 19.63
C ASP A 832 -20.71 3.41 19.11
N MET A 833 -20.32 4.15 18.07
CA MET A 833 -19.03 3.95 17.41
C MET A 833 -17.84 4.23 18.35
N ASP A 834 -17.92 5.25 19.20
CA ASP A 834 -16.85 5.60 20.16
C ASP A 834 -16.69 4.53 21.25
N GLY A 835 -17.78 3.84 21.61
CA GLY A 835 -17.78 2.69 22.51
C GLY A 835 -17.41 1.35 21.84
N GLY A 836 -17.16 1.33 20.52
CA GLY A 836 -16.87 0.12 19.75
C GLY A 836 -18.11 -0.77 19.46
N ASP A 837 -19.32 -0.21 19.55
CA ASP A 837 -20.57 -0.85 19.16
C ASP A 837 -20.97 -0.43 17.74
N PHE A 838 -20.66 -1.31 16.79
CA PHE A 838 -20.93 -1.13 15.36
C PHE A 838 -22.26 -1.77 14.90
N SER A 839 -23.16 -2.09 15.83
CA SER A 839 -24.53 -2.47 15.48
C SER A 839 -25.29 -1.28 14.88
N LEU A 840 -26.32 -1.55 14.06
CA LEU A 840 -27.09 -0.51 13.38
C LEU A 840 -28.03 0.20 14.35
N ALA A 841 -28.03 1.54 14.34
CA ALA A 841 -29.05 2.33 15.00
C ALA A 841 -30.37 2.27 14.22
N ALA A 842 -31.51 2.48 14.91
CA ALA A 842 -32.86 2.27 14.37
C ALA A 842 -33.22 3.05 13.09
N CYS A 843 -32.43 4.04 12.71
CA CYS A 843 -32.67 4.92 11.56
C CYS A 843 -31.76 4.64 10.38
N SER A 844 -30.78 3.76 10.59
CA SER A 844 -29.79 3.39 9.59
C SER A 844 -30.48 3.00 8.29
N ARG A 845 -29.96 3.50 7.18
CA ARG A 845 -30.40 3.11 5.83
C ARG A 845 -29.87 1.74 5.40
N ALA A 846 -29.01 1.12 6.21
CA ALA A 846 -28.59 -0.27 6.04
C ALA A 846 -29.71 -1.27 6.38
N ILE A 847 -30.69 -0.87 7.20
CA ILE A 847 -31.77 -1.74 7.66
C ILE A 847 -32.70 -2.09 6.50
N ASP A 848 -32.97 -3.39 6.33
CA ASP A 848 -33.77 -4.02 5.28
C ASP A 848 -33.34 -3.61 3.85
N ALA A 849 -32.06 -3.25 3.67
CA ALA A 849 -31.54 -2.70 2.42
C ALA A 849 -30.62 -3.66 1.63
N GLY A 850 -30.29 -4.81 2.20
CA GLY A 850 -29.51 -5.85 1.55
C GLY A 850 -30.36 -6.81 0.69
N ASP A 851 -29.70 -7.76 0.05
CA ASP A 851 -30.32 -8.78 -0.80
C ASP A 851 -29.73 -10.16 -0.53
N VAL A 852 -30.62 -11.15 -0.41
CA VAL A 852 -30.27 -12.56 -0.22
C VAL A 852 -29.83 -13.25 -1.52
N SER A 853 -30.18 -12.70 -2.69
CA SER A 853 -29.95 -13.34 -3.99
C SER A 853 -28.46 -13.61 -4.35
N PRO A 854 -27.47 -12.82 -3.88
CA PRO A 854 -26.05 -13.13 -4.08
C PRO A 854 -25.58 -14.39 -3.34
N TYR A 855 -26.33 -14.85 -2.31
CA TYR A 855 -25.96 -16.03 -1.53
C TYR A 855 -26.55 -17.31 -2.12
N PRO A 856 -25.73 -18.34 -2.41
CA PRO A 856 -26.22 -19.70 -2.52
C PRO A 856 -26.85 -20.14 -1.20
N SER A 857 -27.94 -20.93 -1.24
CA SER A 857 -28.70 -21.34 -0.04
C SER A 857 -27.88 -22.06 1.05
N ASN A 858 -26.69 -22.58 0.71
CA ASN A 858 -25.76 -23.25 1.61
C ASN A 858 -24.65 -22.35 2.15
N ILE A 859 -24.58 -21.08 1.77
CA ILE A 859 -23.56 -20.11 2.19
C ILE A 859 -24.16 -18.97 3.02
N LEU A 860 -25.48 -18.69 2.92
CA LEU A 860 -26.13 -17.68 3.76
C LEU A 860 -25.99 -18.02 5.26
N PRO A 861 -25.37 -17.15 6.08
CA PRO A 861 -25.27 -17.36 7.53
C PRO A 861 -26.67 -17.45 8.15
N LYS A 862 -26.84 -18.31 9.17
CA LYS A 862 -28.10 -18.37 9.92
C LYS A 862 -28.29 -17.14 10.81
N THR A 863 -27.19 -16.64 11.34
CA THR A 863 -27.16 -15.48 12.23
C THR A 863 -26.15 -14.45 11.77
N ASP A 864 -26.35 -13.20 12.17
CA ASP A 864 -25.37 -12.12 12.04
C ASP A 864 -24.25 -12.26 13.09
N LEU A 865 -23.32 -11.30 13.14
CA LEU A 865 -22.21 -11.31 14.09
C LEU A 865 -22.69 -11.04 15.54
N GLY A 866 -23.85 -10.39 15.68
CA GLY A 866 -24.57 -10.20 16.94
C GLY A 866 -25.43 -11.40 17.37
N GLY A 867 -25.36 -12.54 16.67
CA GLY A 867 -26.12 -13.77 16.91
C GLY A 867 -27.65 -13.65 16.75
N ASN A 868 -28.12 -12.60 16.09
CA ASN A 868 -29.49 -12.40 15.64
C ASN A 868 -29.75 -13.15 14.34
N SER A 869 -31.02 -13.44 14.01
CA SER A 869 -31.36 -14.08 12.72
C SER A 869 -30.88 -13.21 11.56
N ARG A 870 -30.09 -13.78 10.63
CA ARG A 870 -29.56 -13.02 9.49
C ARG A 870 -30.66 -12.52 8.56
N VAL A 871 -31.75 -13.29 8.43
CA VAL A 871 -32.93 -12.86 7.69
C VAL A 871 -33.98 -12.43 8.70
N PHE A 872 -34.36 -11.17 8.65
CA PHE A 872 -35.43 -10.58 9.46
C PHE A 872 -36.40 -9.84 8.53
N ASN A 873 -37.71 -9.92 8.79
CA ASN A 873 -38.74 -9.32 7.92
C ASN A 873 -38.64 -9.70 6.41
N ASP A 874 -38.18 -10.91 6.09
CA ASP A 874 -37.93 -11.38 4.72
C ASP A 874 -36.87 -10.57 3.95
N GLN A 875 -36.07 -9.76 4.63
CA GLN A 875 -34.94 -8.99 4.11
C GLN A 875 -33.66 -9.28 4.93
N ILE A 876 -32.55 -8.70 4.50
CA ILE A 876 -31.30 -8.67 5.27
C ILE A 876 -30.80 -7.24 5.34
N ASP A 877 -30.05 -6.94 6.38
CA ASP A 877 -29.38 -5.65 6.51
C ASP A 877 -28.04 -5.65 5.77
N ILE A 878 -27.57 -4.45 5.44
CA ILE A 878 -26.22 -4.22 4.93
C ILE A 878 -25.25 -4.20 6.13
N GLY A 879 -24.20 -5.02 6.08
CA GLY A 879 -23.12 -5.07 7.07
C GLY A 879 -23.07 -6.37 7.88
N ALA A 880 -22.24 -6.36 8.92
CA ALA A 880 -22.03 -7.51 9.81
C ALA A 880 -23.19 -7.77 10.78
N PHE A 881 -24.02 -6.78 11.05
CA PHE A 881 -25.09 -6.83 12.06
C PHE A 881 -26.47 -6.66 11.44
N GLU A 882 -27.44 -7.38 12.01
CA GLU A 882 -28.86 -7.34 11.66
C GLU A 882 -29.66 -6.68 12.79
N PHE A 883 -30.40 -5.63 12.46
CA PHE A 883 -31.29 -4.91 13.32
C PHE A 883 -32.61 -5.67 13.50
N GLN A 884 -32.86 -6.17 14.72
CA GLN A 884 -34.06 -6.95 15.04
C GLN A 884 -35.33 -6.10 15.31
N GLY A 885 -35.36 -4.87 14.80
CA GLY A 885 -36.49 -3.94 14.93
C GLY A 885 -37.08 -3.58 13.57
N VAL A 886 -38.05 -2.68 13.56
CA VAL A 886 -38.59 -2.11 12.32
C VAL A 886 -38.05 -0.69 12.18
N ARG A 887 -37.42 -0.40 11.04
CA ARG A 887 -36.99 0.97 10.73
C ARG A 887 -38.23 1.91 10.74
N PRO A 888 -38.19 3.05 11.46
CA PRO A 888 -39.34 3.94 11.55
C PRO A 888 -39.87 4.38 10.18
N PRO A 889 -41.20 4.40 9.93
CA PRO A 889 -41.78 4.70 8.62
C PRO A 889 -41.45 6.10 8.06
N ASN A 890 -41.03 7.03 8.93
CA ASN A 890 -40.67 8.39 8.59
C ASN A 890 -39.14 8.62 8.62
N ALA A 891 -38.33 7.57 8.67
CA ALA A 891 -36.87 7.69 8.72
C ALA A 891 -36.26 8.32 7.46
N ASP A 892 -36.99 8.34 6.35
CA ASP A 892 -36.59 9.02 5.09
C ASP A 892 -37.36 10.33 4.85
N ALA A 893 -38.12 10.83 5.83
CA ALA A 893 -38.85 12.07 5.67
C ALA A 893 -37.91 13.28 5.51
N LEU A 894 -38.32 14.26 4.71
CA LEU A 894 -37.64 15.56 4.67
C LEU A 894 -37.90 16.33 5.95
N ALA A 895 -36.93 17.15 6.35
CA ALA A 895 -37.03 17.96 7.55
C ALA A 895 -38.28 18.85 7.56
N GLY A 896 -38.89 18.99 8.75
CA GLY A 896 -40.04 19.88 8.94
C GLY A 896 -39.65 21.37 8.95
N ASN A 897 -40.65 22.23 9.20
CA ASN A 897 -40.44 23.67 9.32
C ASN A 897 -39.49 24.04 10.49
N ALA A 898 -38.62 25.03 10.26
CA ALA A 898 -37.69 25.62 11.23
C ALA A 898 -36.74 24.60 11.87
N LYS A 899 -36.14 23.75 11.04
CA LYS A 899 -35.19 22.72 11.46
C LYS A 899 -33.76 23.13 11.11
N THR A 900 -32.85 23.00 12.08
CA THR A 900 -31.45 23.42 11.94
C THR A 900 -30.52 22.28 12.31
N SER A 901 -29.40 22.18 11.59
CA SER A 901 -28.29 21.26 11.86
C SER A 901 -26.97 21.99 11.61
N SER A 902 -25.95 21.65 12.39
CA SER A 902 -24.61 22.24 12.26
C SER A 902 -23.56 21.13 12.18
N PHE A 903 -22.58 21.31 11.29
CA PHE A 903 -21.47 20.39 11.11
C PHE A 903 -20.19 21.18 10.91
N THR A 904 -19.11 20.79 11.60
CA THR A 904 -17.80 21.43 11.43
C THR A 904 -17.08 20.83 10.23
N LEU A 905 -16.95 21.62 9.17
CA LEU A 905 -16.06 21.32 8.05
C LEU A 905 -14.67 21.88 8.38
N ASP A 906 -13.62 21.08 8.22
CA ASP A 906 -12.26 21.61 8.14
C ASP A 906 -11.94 21.94 6.67
N GLU A 907 -10.96 22.79 6.38
CA GLU A 907 -10.46 23.03 4.99
C GLU A 907 -10.03 21.71 4.31
N GLU A 908 -9.77 20.69 5.13
CA GLU A 908 -9.41 19.35 4.75
C GLU A 908 -10.61 18.42 4.42
N ILE A 909 -11.87 18.81 4.73
CA ILE A 909 -13.10 18.03 4.51
C ILE A 909 -13.85 18.44 3.25
N MET A 910 -13.58 17.73 2.14
CA MET A 910 -14.18 17.97 0.81
C MET A 910 -15.24 16.93 0.38
N ALA A 911 -15.70 16.09 1.29
CA ALA A 911 -16.71 15.06 1.00
C ALA A 911 -18.15 15.61 1.07
N PRO A 912 -19.10 15.06 0.30
CA PRO A 912 -20.51 15.39 0.45
C PRO A 912 -21.00 15.09 1.88
N HIS A 913 -21.58 16.09 2.53
CA HIS A 913 -22.18 15.95 3.85
C HIS A 913 -23.69 16.20 3.78
N THR A 914 -24.50 15.27 4.27
CA THR A 914 -25.95 15.44 4.37
C THR A 914 -26.32 15.92 5.77
N PHE A 915 -26.82 17.15 5.86
CA PHE A 915 -27.32 17.72 7.11
C PHE A 915 -28.64 17.06 7.48
N THR A 916 -28.77 16.63 8.73
CA THR A 916 -29.99 16.01 9.25
C THR A 916 -30.42 16.74 10.53
N ALA A 917 -31.72 16.95 10.70
CA ALA A 917 -32.23 17.68 11.86
C ALA A 917 -32.54 16.73 13.01
N ALA A 918 -32.01 17.08 14.17
CA ALA A 918 -32.33 16.40 15.42
C ALA A 918 -33.84 16.52 15.74
N GLY A 919 -34.50 15.37 15.87
CA GLY A 919 -35.79 15.26 16.56
C GLY A 919 -36.84 14.31 15.95
N ALA A 920 -37.33 13.44 16.84
CA ALA A 920 -38.35 12.37 16.73
C ALA A 920 -37.92 11.09 15.98
N THR A 921 -37.50 10.09 16.76
CA THR A 921 -37.06 8.72 16.42
C THR A 921 -35.96 8.59 15.37
N CYS A 922 -35.99 9.34 14.26
CA CYS A 922 -34.98 9.41 13.20
C CYS A 922 -34.76 10.82 12.70
N ASP A 923 -33.52 11.16 12.36
CA ASP A 923 -33.17 12.47 11.83
C ASP A 923 -33.62 12.59 10.37
N ALA A 924 -34.32 13.68 10.07
CA ALA A 924 -34.85 13.96 8.74
C ALA A 924 -33.83 14.76 7.92
N ASP A 925 -33.66 14.42 6.64
CA ASP A 925 -32.70 15.09 5.75
C ASP A 925 -33.10 16.55 5.49
N LEU A 926 -32.12 17.46 5.57
CA LEU A 926 -32.26 18.88 5.23
C LEU A 926 -31.80 19.13 3.81
N LEU A 927 -30.50 18.91 3.57
CA LEU A 927 -29.79 19.14 2.31
C LEU A 927 -28.44 18.41 2.34
N THR A 928 -27.84 18.21 1.17
CA THR A 928 -26.44 17.78 1.05
C THR A 928 -25.58 18.94 0.57
N LEU A 929 -24.42 19.14 1.20
CA LEU A 929 -23.38 20.05 0.75
C LEU A 929 -22.15 19.25 0.35
N MET A 930 -21.71 19.42 -0.89
CA MET A 930 -20.39 19.03 -1.35
C MET A 930 -19.53 20.31 -1.41
N PRO A 931 -18.67 20.54 -0.40
CA PRO A 931 -17.91 21.78 -0.31
C PRO A 931 -16.77 21.83 -1.34
N ASP A 932 -16.52 23.00 -1.95
CA ASP A 932 -15.34 23.24 -2.79
C ASP A 932 -14.23 24.01 -2.04
N ASN A 933 -14.60 24.90 -1.10
CA ASN A 933 -13.70 25.68 -0.24
C ASN A 933 -14.46 26.22 1.00
N VAL A 934 -15.14 25.33 1.72
CA VAL A 934 -15.91 25.66 2.93
C VAL A 934 -15.18 25.14 4.16
N SER A 935 -14.98 26.00 5.16
CA SER A 935 -14.34 25.66 6.43
C SER A 935 -15.09 26.24 7.63
N GLY A 936 -14.81 25.71 8.81
CA GLY A 936 -15.48 26.03 10.07
C GLY A 936 -16.85 25.34 10.23
N GLU A 937 -17.58 25.77 11.25
CA GLU A 937 -18.93 25.29 11.51
C GLU A 937 -19.88 25.79 10.41
N VAL A 938 -20.48 24.87 9.65
CA VAL A 938 -21.55 25.17 8.72
C VAL A 938 -22.88 24.87 9.37
N THR A 939 -23.75 25.87 9.39
CA THR A 939 -25.13 25.72 9.86
C THR A 939 -26.09 25.68 8.67
N ALA A 940 -26.88 24.62 8.57
CA ALA A 940 -27.95 24.46 7.60
C ALA A 940 -29.31 24.57 8.30
N THR A 941 -30.20 25.42 7.79
CA THR A 941 -31.58 25.56 8.28
C THR A 941 -32.59 25.39 7.16
N VAL A 942 -33.71 24.73 7.46
CA VAL A 942 -34.85 24.52 6.56
C VAL A 942 -36.11 25.09 7.16
N TRP A 943 -36.88 25.80 6.35
CA TRP A 943 -38.24 26.21 6.66
C TRP A 943 -39.21 25.65 5.63
N VAL A 944 -40.46 25.50 6.05
CA VAL A 944 -41.57 25.04 5.21
C VAL A 944 -42.76 25.95 5.49
N ASP A 945 -42.98 26.89 4.58
CA ASP A 945 -44.11 27.81 4.64
C ASP A 945 -45.45 27.08 4.57
N ALA A 946 -46.47 27.63 5.23
CA ALA A 946 -47.80 27.04 5.22
C ALA A 946 -48.46 27.05 3.83
N GLN A 947 -48.05 27.93 2.92
CA GLN A 947 -48.59 28.13 1.56
C GLN A 947 -47.49 28.63 0.63
N VAL A 948 -47.64 28.43 -0.68
CA VAL A 948 -46.76 29.04 -1.70
C VAL A 948 -46.84 30.57 -1.64
N ASN A 949 -45.69 31.21 -1.49
CA ASN A 949 -45.53 32.66 -1.32
C ASN A 949 -44.87 33.32 -2.54
N SER A 950 -44.85 34.64 -2.56
CA SER A 950 -44.18 35.43 -3.61
C SER A 950 -43.38 36.59 -3.03
N TYR A 951 -42.21 36.88 -3.60
CA TYR A 951 -41.37 38.02 -3.24
C TYR A 951 -40.72 38.64 -4.48
N GLY A 952 -40.75 39.97 -4.59
CA GLY A 952 -40.18 40.68 -5.74
C GLY A 952 -40.75 40.24 -7.10
N GLY A 953 -42.03 39.84 -7.14
CA GLY A 953 -42.71 39.33 -8.33
C GLY A 953 -42.52 37.82 -8.61
N ALA A 954 -41.57 37.15 -7.95
CA ALA A 954 -41.34 35.71 -8.12
C ALA A 954 -42.10 34.88 -7.08
N VAL A 955 -42.80 33.84 -7.53
CA VAL A 955 -43.35 32.79 -6.65
C VAL A 955 -42.27 31.76 -6.36
N TYR A 956 -42.25 31.21 -5.15
CA TYR A 956 -41.26 30.22 -4.73
C TYR A 956 -41.90 29.08 -3.93
N LEU A 957 -41.23 27.93 -3.93
CA LEU A 957 -41.64 26.71 -3.24
C LEU A 957 -41.75 26.96 -1.74
N GLN A 958 -42.68 26.30 -1.08
CA GLN A 958 -42.89 26.44 0.36
C GLN A 958 -41.63 26.16 1.17
N ARG A 959 -40.79 25.25 0.68
CA ARG A 959 -39.54 24.87 1.32
C ARG A 959 -38.40 25.74 0.83
N HIS A 960 -37.63 26.24 1.78
CA HIS A 960 -36.44 27.04 1.50
C HIS A 960 -35.37 26.80 2.56
N PHE A 961 -34.14 27.13 2.19
CA PHE A 961 -32.93 26.68 2.87
C PHE A 961 -32.06 27.88 3.21
N ASP A 962 -31.31 27.81 4.30
CA ASP A 962 -30.22 28.73 4.61
C ASP A 962 -29.00 27.90 4.94
N ILE A 963 -27.87 28.24 4.33
CA ILE A 963 -26.58 27.61 4.61
C ILE A 963 -25.65 28.74 5.00
N THR A 964 -25.04 28.62 6.18
CA THR A 964 -24.15 29.64 6.71
C THR A 964 -22.89 28.97 7.28
N PRO A 965 -21.77 28.98 6.53
CA PRO A 965 -20.45 28.73 7.05
C PRO A 965 -20.01 29.79 8.06
N SER A 966 -19.33 29.39 9.13
CA SER A 966 -18.77 30.32 10.12
C SER A 966 -17.58 31.11 9.57
N GLU A 967 -16.91 30.57 8.54
CA GLU A 967 -15.75 31.18 7.89
C GLU A 967 -16.04 31.53 6.44
N ASN A 968 -15.67 32.75 6.03
CA ASN A 968 -15.73 33.23 4.65
C ASN A 968 -17.04 32.95 3.88
N PRO A 969 -18.24 33.05 4.48
CA PRO A 969 -19.49 32.59 3.88
C PRO A 969 -19.81 33.23 2.53
N ALA A 970 -19.33 34.46 2.28
CA ALA A 970 -19.55 35.17 1.02
C ALA A 970 -18.65 34.73 -0.15
N SER A 971 -17.52 34.06 0.13
CA SER A 971 -16.55 33.61 -0.89
C SER A 971 -16.36 32.10 -0.94
N SER A 972 -16.92 31.37 0.02
CA SER A 972 -16.98 29.92 -0.03
C SER A 972 -17.98 29.44 -1.10
N SER A 973 -17.65 28.34 -1.76
CA SER A 973 -18.37 27.71 -2.86
C SER A 973 -18.51 26.21 -2.62
N GLY A 974 -19.43 25.59 -3.34
CA GLY A 974 -19.69 24.15 -3.29
C GLY A 974 -20.84 23.77 -4.21
N ARG A 975 -21.13 22.48 -4.31
CA ARG A 975 -22.39 21.97 -4.86
C ARG A 975 -23.37 21.67 -3.73
N VAL A 976 -24.59 22.15 -3.87
CA VAL A 976 -25.66 21.94 -2.90
C VAL A 976 -26.75 21.12 -3.55
N THR A 977 -27.16 20.04 -2.89
CA THR A 977 -28.37 19.28 -3.22
C THR A 977 -29.45 19.63 -2.22
N VAL A 978 -30.53 20.25 -2.69
CA VAL A 978 -31.73 20.52 -1.89
C VAL A 978 -32.84 19.55 -2.28
N TYR A 979 -33.74 19.28 -1.33
CA TYR A 979 -34.79 18.29 -1.50
C TYR A 979 -36.18 18.91 -1.51
N PHE A 980 -37.03 18.46 -2.43
CA PHE A 980 -38.43 18.86 -2.49
C PHE A 980 -39.36 17.65 -2.64
N THR A 981 -40.59 17.77 -2.17
CA THR A 981 -41.65 16.79 -2.40
C THR A 981 -42.39 17.10 -3.70
N GLN A 982 -43.00 16.09 -4.32
CA GLN A 982 -43.88 16.32 -5.48
C GLN A 982 -45.06 17.23 -5.12
N ALA A 983 -45.59 17.14 -3.89
CA ALA A 983 -46.68 17.99 -3.43
C ALA A 983 -46.31 19.48 -3.39
N GLU A 984 -45.06 19.82 -3.06
CA GLU A 984 -44.56 21.20 -3.09
C GLU A 984 -44.47 21.72 -4.54
N PHE A 985 -44.00 20.89 -5.48
CA PHE A 985 -44.00 21.23 -6.91
C PHE A 985 -45.41 21.45 -7.44
N ASP A 986 -46.36 20.56 -7.10
CA ASP A 986 -47.77 20.68 -7.49
C ASP A 986 -48.42 21.94 -6.91
N ALA A 987 -48.12 22.27 -5.65
CA ALA A 987 -48.63 23.47 -5.00
C ALA A 987 -48.13 24.75 -5.70
N LEU A 988 -46.88 24.78 -6.15
CA LEU A 988 -46.33 25.89 -6.93
C LEU A 988 -46.94 25.93 -8.34
N ASN A 989 -47.06 24.78 -9.00
CA ASN A 989 -47.69 24.67 -10.33
C ASN A 989 -49.13 25.20 -10.34
N ALA A 990 -49.88 25.02 -9.24
CA ALA A 990 -51.22 25.59 -9.09
C ALA A 990 -51.24 27.13 -9.05
N LYS A 991 -50.09 27.80 -8.88
CA LYS A 991 -49.92 29.26 -8.97
C LYS A 991 -49.36 29.71 -10.32
N LEU A 992 -48.95 28.78 -11.18
CA LEU A 992 -48.31 29.05 -12.46
C LEU A 992 -49.29 28.81 -13.63
N SER A 993 -48.84 29.13 -14.85
CA SER A 993 -49.54 28.80 -16.09
C SER A 993 -48.56 28.15 -17.06
N PRO A 994 -49.02 27.22 -17.94
CA PRO A 994 -48.13 26.65 -18.96
C PRO A 994 -47.53 27.76 -19.85
N PRO A 995 -46.24 27.65 -20.24
CA PRO A 995 -45.37 26.48 -20.15
C PRO A 995 -44.53 26.39 -18.85
N ASP A 996 -44.69 27.27 -17.87
CA ASP A 996 -43.74 27.46 -16.76
C ASP A 996 -43.81 26.40 -15.65
N TYR A 997 -44.47 25.26 -15.88
CA TYR A 997 -44.65 24.24 -14.85
C TYR A 997 -43.35 23.53 -14.48
N LEU A 998 -43.17 23.31 -13.18
CA LEU A 998 -42.20 22.37 -12.63
C LEU A 998 -42.63 20.92 -12.87
N PRO A 999 -41.72 19.94 -12.72
CA PRO A 999 -42.02 18.51 -12.86
C PRO A 999 -43.29 18.07 -12.12
N THR A 1000 -44.08 17.20 -12.76
CA THR A 1000 -45.42 16.78 -12.27
C THR A 1000 -45.47 15.33 -11.82
N GLY A 1001 -44.34 14.62 -11.88
CA GLY A 1001 -44.26 13.18 -11.68
C GLY A 1001 -44.86 12.36 -12.84
N GLN A 1002 -45.23 13.01 -13.95
CA GLN A 1002 -45.72 12.36 -15.17
C GLN A 1002 -44.60 12.27 -16.22
N PRO A 1003 -44.41 11.13 -16.91
CA PRO A 1003 -43.31 10.95 -17.85
C PRO A 1003 -43.33 11.90 -19.05
N GLU A 1004 -44.51 12.26 -19.56
CA GLU A 1004 -44.65 13.07 -20.77
C GLU A 1004 -44.32 14.54 -20.51
N GLY A 1005 -43.24 15.06 -21.13
CA GLY A 1005 -42.81 16.45 -21.04
C GLY A 1005 -42.09 16.81 -19.74
N GLU A 1006 -41.60 15.82 -18.98
CA GLU A 1006 -40.91 16.06 -17.70
C GLU A 1006 -39.55 16.75 -17.89
N ASP A 1007 -38.79 16.36 -18.92
CA ASP A 1007 -37.49 16.99 -19.25
C ASP A 1007 -37.66 18.50 -19.56
N GLU A 1008 -38.73 18.85 -20.27
CA GLU A 1008 -39.07 20.26 -20.57
C GLU A 1008 -39.47 21.04 -19.32
N ARG A 1009 -40.06 20.36 -18.33
CA ARG A 1009 -40.44 20.95 -17.04
C ARG A 1009 -39.27 21.08 -16.08
N LYS A 1010 -38.28 20.20 -16.13
CA LYS A 1010 -37.02 20.35 -15.38
C LYS A 1010 -36.31 21.65 -15.74
N ALA A 1011 -36.26 21.96 -17.04
CA ALA A 1011 -35.69 23.20 -17.56
C ALA A 1011 -36.37 24.49 -17.05
N ASN A 1012 -37.56 24.38 -16.43
CA ASN A 1012 -38.26 25.51 -15.84
C ASN A 1012 -37.80 25.86 -14.41
N LEU A 1013 -37.12 24.96 -13.71
CA LEU A 1013 -36.73 25.15 -12.32
C LEU A 1013 -35.62 26.19 -12.19
N ARG A 1014 -35.75 27.12 -11.25
CA ARG A 1014 -34.71 28.08 -10.88
C ARG A 1014 -34.49 28.07 -9.38
N ILE A 1015 -33.26 28.33 -8.96
CA ILE A 1015 -32.93 28.57 -7.55
C ILE A 1015 -32.65 30.06 -7.38
N TYR A 1016 -33.40 30.71 -6.48
CA TYR A 1016 -33.18 32.09 -6.08
C TYR A 1016 -32.31 32.11 -4.84
N GLN A 1017 -31.15 32.74 -4.94
CA GLN A 1017 -30.20 32.94 -3.86
C GLN A 1017 -30.32 34.38 -3.35
N PHE A 1018 -30.53 34.56 -2.06
CA PHE A 1018 -30.55 35.87 -1.41
C PHE A 1018 -29.34 35.99 -0.49
N HIS A 1019 -28.32 36.74 -0.93
CA HIS A 1019 -27.04 36.85 -0.23
C HIS A 1019 -27.14 37.56 1.13
N GLY A 1020 -26.13 37.29 1.96
CA GLY A 1020 -26.03 37.79 3.33
C GLY A 1020 -26.71 36.85 4.32
N SER A 1021 -26.83 37.31 5.57
CA SER A 1021 -27.48 36.55 6.63
C SER A 1021 -28.92 37.02 6.84
N SER A 1022 -29.81 36.10 7.21
CA SER A 1022 -31.16 36.45 7.64
C SER A 1022 -31.11 37.35 8.89
N SER A 1023 -31.45 38.63 8.74
CA SER A 1023 -31.33 39.66 9.79
C SER A 1023 -32.26 39.47 10.99
N ASP A 1024 -33.33 38.70 10.84
CA ASP A 1024 -34.32 38.39 11.88
C ASP A 1024 -34.46 36.89 12.17
N GLY A 1025 -33.66 36.04 11.52
CA GLY A 1025 -33.69 34.58 11.66
C GLY A 1025 -34.97 33.92 11.11
N SER A 1026 -35.80 34.65 10.36
CA SER A 1026 -37.03 34.11 9.77
C SER A 1026 -36.78 33.25 8.52
N GLY A 1027 -35.60 33.38 7.91
CA GLY A 1027 -35.30 32.77 6.62
C GLY A 1027 -36.18 33.28 5.47
N SER A 1028 -36.97 34.34 5.66
CA SER A 1028 -37.81 34.91 4.61
C SER A 1028 -36.98 35.73 3.61
N PRO A 1029 -37.36 35.83 2.32
CA PRO A 1029 -36.59 36.59 1.33
C PRO A 1029 -36.30 38.05 1.71
N ALA A 1030 -37.20 38.70 2.46
CA ALA A 1030 -37.04 40.09 2.91
C ALA A 1030 -36.04 40.26 4.07
N SER A 1031 -35.62 39.16 4.70
CA SER A 1031 -34.72 39.19 5.85
C SER A 1031 -33.24 39.25 5.44
N TYR A 1032 -32.92 38.92 4.20
CA TYR A 1032 -31.56 38.93 3.65
C TYR A 1032 -31.15 40.35 3.23
N THR A 1033 -29.86 40.66 3.39
CA THR A 1033 -29.36 42.05 3.28
C THR A 1033 -28.94 42.46 1.88
N ASP A 1034 -28.73 41.52 0.96
CA ASP A 1034 -28.20 41.76 -0.38
C ASP A 1034 -29.16 41.35 -1.52
N SER A 1035 -28.78 41.67 -2.76
CA SER A 1035 -29.58 41.42 -3.96
C SER A 1035 -29.73 39.93 -4.30
N ARG A 1036 -30.83 39.59 -4.98
CA ARG A 1036 -31.15 38.23 -5.46
C ARG A 1036 -30.28 37.83 -6.66
N ILE A 1037 -29.69 36.63 -6.60
CA ILE A 1037 -29.10 35.93 -7.76
C ILE A 1037 -30.03 34.78 -8.17
N VAL A 1038 -30.05 34.47 -9.47
CA VAL A 1038 -30.83 33.34 -10.00
C VAL A 1038 -29.89 32.32 -10.62
N ILE A 1039 -29.96 31.11 -10.10
CA ILE A 1039 -29.19 29.94 -10.51
C ILE A 1039 -30.11 29.04 -11.35
N ASP A 1040 -29.56 28.55 -12.46
CA ASP A 1040 -30.20 27.59 -13.37
C ASP A 1040 -29.50 26.23 -13.18
N PRO A 1041 -30.08 25.29 -12.43
CA PRO A 1041 -29.50 23.95 -12.26
C PRO A 1041 -29.38 23.22 -13.60
N ASP A 1042 -28.43 22.31 -13.74
CA ASP A 1042 -28.39 21.40 -14.90
C ASP A 1042 -29.62 20.47 -14.85
N ASP A 1043 -30.28 20.24 -15.98
CA ASP A 1043 -31.46 19.38 -16.05
C ASP A 1043 -31.17 17.94 -15.62
N ASN A 1044 -29.91 17.48 -15.78
CA ASN A 1044 -29.47 16.16 -15.32
C ASN A 1044 -29.30 16.10 -13.79
N ASP A 1045 -29.09 17.25 -13.14
CA ASP A 1045 -28.97 17.39 -11.69
C ASP A 1045 -30.33 17.52 -10.99
N ILE A 1046 -31.44 17.45 -11.74
CA ILE A 1046 -32.81 17.44 -11.25
C ILE A 1046 -33.36 16.03 -11.41
N THR A 1047 -33.32 15.25 -10.32
CA THR A 1047 -33.67 13.82 -10.35
C THR A 1047 -34.81 13.49 -9.40
N TRP A 1048 -35.65 12.52 -9.79
CA TRP A 1048 -36.68 11.96 -8.92
C TRP A 1048 -36.12 10.71 -8.22
N ASN A 1049 -35.99 10.76 -6.91
CA ASN A 1049 -35.65 9.62 -6.09
C ASN A 1049 -36.93 8.86 -5.72
N ALA A 1050 -37.23 7.80 -6.48
CA ALA A 1050 -38.44 7.00 -6.28
C ALA A 1050 -38.47 6.22 -4.96
N LYS A 1051 -37.30 5.87 -4.39
CA LYS A 1051 -37.21 5.18 -3.10
C LYS A 1051 -37.55 6.11 -1.94
N LEU A 1052 -37.05 7.35 -2.00
CA LEU A 1052 -37.26 8.37 -0.97
C LEU A 1052 -38.46 9.30 -1.25
N ASN A 1053 -39.16 9.12 -2.38
CA ASN A 1053 -40.30 9.92 -2.84
C ASN A 1053 -40.03 11.43 -2.82
N ARG A 1054 -38.87 11.85 -3.33
CA ARG A 1054 -38.43 13.25 -3.35
C ARG A 1054 -37.72 13.61 -4.64
N TRP A 1055 -37.75 14.90 -4.96
CA TRP A 1055 -36.89 15.53 -5.94
C TRP A 1055 -35.57 15.92 -5.28
N GLU A 1056 -34.47 15.60 -5.94
CA GLU A 1056 -33.11 16.02 -5.57
C GLU A 1056 -32.65 17.02 -6.61
N VAL A 1057 -32.35 18.24 -6.18
CA VAL A 1057 -31.97 19.35 -7.07
C VAL A 1057 -30.58 19.80 -6.68
N THR A 1058 -29.60 19.48 -7.53
CA THR A 1058 -28.20 19.83 -7.29
C THR A 1058 -27.78 21.04 -8.10
N PHE A 1059 -27.06 21.98 -7.50
CA PHE A 1059 -26.54 23.17 -8.17
C PHE A 1059 -25.24 23.67 -7.54
N SER A 1060 -24.38 24.28 -8.33
CA SER A 1060 -23.18 24.97 -7.82
C SER A 1060 -23.53 26.34 -7.26
N VAL A 1061 -22.87 26.73 -6.19
CA VAL A 1061 -23.03 28.03 -5.54
C VAL A 1061 -21.68 28.66 -5.21
N GLU A 1062 -21.60 29.98 -5.34
CA GLU A 1062 -20.57 30.83 -4.73
C GLU A 1062 -21.28 31.79 -3.77
N GLY A 1063 -20.83 31.83 -2.51
CA GLY A 1063 -21.42 32.61 -1.42
C GLY A 1063 -22.66 31.97 -0.78
N PHE A 1064 -22.52 31.32 0.37
CA PHE A 1064 -23.62 30.67 1.07
C PHE A 1064 -24.55 31.67 1.79
N SER A 1065 -25.87 31.42 1.69
CA SER A 1065 -26.95 32.28 2.22
C SER A 1065 -28.31 31.58 2.10
N GLY A 1066 -29.41 32.30 1.80
CA GLY A 1066 -30.75 31.74 1.61
C GLY A 1066 -31.05 31.27 0.18
N PHE A 1067 -31.62 30.08 0.03
CA PHE A 1067 -31.97 29.44 -1.25
C PHE A 1067 -33.46 29.08 -1.35
N PHE A 1068 -34.09 29.43 -2.47
CA PHE A 1068 -35.51 29.24 -2.71
C PHE A 1068 -35.74 28.68 -4.12
N GLY A 1069 -36.50 27.58 -4.27
CA GLY A 1069 -36.85 27.07 -5.60
C GLY A 1069 -38.02 27.81 -6.21
N GLY A 1070 -37.96 28.13 -7.51
CA GLY A 1070 -39.00 28.82 -8.27
C GLY A 1070 -38.89 28.53 -9.77
N THR A 1071 -39.38 29.42 -10.64
CA THR A 1071 -39.36 29.19 -12.09
C THR A 1071 -38.82 30.35 -12.93
N VAL A 1072 -38.54 30.07 -14.21
CA VAL A 1072 -38.04 31.03 -15.22
C VAL A 1072 -38.98 32.22 -15.47
N GLY A 1073 -40.28 32.05 -15.25
CA GLY A 1073 -41.32 32.98 -15.70
C GLY A 1073 -41.44 34.30 -14.94
N GLN A 1074 -40.68 34.51 -13.85
CA GLN A 1074 -40.89 35.65 -12.93
C GLN A 1074 -39.60 36.37 -12.48
N ASN A 1075 -38.52 36.28 -13.25
CA ASN A 1075 -37.33 37.12 -13.06
C ASN A 1075 -37.48 38.42 -13.88
N PRO A 1076 -37.22 39.64 -13.34
CA PRO A 1076 -36.97 40.77 -14.19
C PRO A 1076 -35.75 40.40 -15.05
N LEU A 1077 -35.95 40.40 -16.37
CA LEU A 1077 -34.91 40.05 -17.33
C LEU A 1077 -33.68 40.94 -17.11
N PRO A 1078 -32.45 40.40 -17.20
CA PRO A 1078 -31.25 41.22 -17.16
C PRO A 1078 -31.34 42.29 -18.26
N VAL A 1079 -31.28 43.55 -17.83
CA VAL A 1079 -31.28 44.79 -18.62
C VAL A 1079 -32.03 44.70 -19.95
N LYS A 1080 -33.30 45.10 -19.97
CA LYS A 1080 -33.95 45.45 -21.23
C LYS A 1080 -33.40 46.80 -21.69
N LEU A 1081 -32.28 46.77 -22.42
CA LEU A 1081 -31.88 47.88 -23.28
C LEU A 1081 -33.04 48.15 -24.23
N ILE A 1082 -33.79 49.23 -23.97
CA ILE A 1082 -34.99 49.60 -24.72
C ILE A 1082 -34.59 49.94 -26.15
N SER A 1083 -33.53 50.73 -26.28
CA SER A 1083 -32.98 51.10 -27.58
C SER A 1083 -31.51 51.47 -27.45
N PHE A 1084 -30.77 51.21 -28.52
CA PHE A 1084 -29.48 51.83 -28.80
C PHE A 1084 -29.55 52.28 -30.25
N GLU A 1085 -29.43 53.58 -30.46
CA GLU A 1085 -29.60 54.22 -31.75
C GLU A 1085 -28.45 55.19 -31.98
N GLY A 1086 -28.15 55.42 -33.25
CA GLY A 1086 -27.12 56.36 -33.64
C GLY A 1086 -27.58 57.18 -34.84
N ARG A 1087 -27.12 58.42 -34.92
CA ARG A 1087 -27.32 59.25 -36.10
C ARG A 1087 -26.11 60.14 -36.34
N GLN A 1088 -25.82 60.40 -37.61
CA GLN A 1088 -24.87 61.44 -37.97
C GLN A 1088 -25.53 62.81 -37.83
N THR A 1089 -24.85 63.75 -37.19
CA THR A 1089 -25.28 65.15 -37.03
C THR A 1089 -24.81 66.01 -38.21
N ASP A 1090 -25.37 67.21 -38.36
CA ASP A 1090 -25.11 68.10 -39.51
C ASP A 1090 -23.63 68.53 -39.64
N ASP A 1091 -22.88 68.47 -38.55
CA ASP A 1091 -21.43 68.71 -38.45
C ASP A 1091 -20.58 67.44 -38.64
N GLN A 1092 -21.18 66.35 -39.14
CA GLN A 1092 -20.57 65.06 -39.47
C GLN A 1092 -20.09 64.21 -38.28
N GLN A 1093 -20.40 64.61 -37.03
CA GLN A 1093 -20.17 63.78 -35.85
C GLN A 1093 -21.22 62.68 -35.72
N ILE A 1094 -20.95 61.64 -34.93
CA ILE A 1094 -21.93 60.58 -34.64
C ILE A 1094 -22.47 60.75 -33.23
N LYS A 1095 -23.77 60.97 -33.11
CA LYS A 1095 -24.47 60.97 -31.84
C LYS A 1095 -25.11 59.61 -31.59
N LEU A 1096 -24.76 59.00 -30.47
CA LEU A 1096 -25.26 57.72 -29.99
C LEU A 1096 -26.18 57.97 -28.79
N ASP A 1097 -27.41 57.47 -28.84
CA ASP A 1097 -28.41 57.62 -27.79
C ASP A 1097 -28.92 56.22 -27.39
N TRP A 1098 -28.96 55.91 -26.10
CA TRP A 1098 -29.58 54.67 -25.61
C TRP A 1098 -30.51 54.89 -24.42
N LYS A 1099 -31.46 53.98 -24.27
CA LYS A 1099 -32.40 53.94 -23.14
C LYS A 1099 -32.42 52.55 -22.52
N VAL A 1100 -32.48 52.50 -21.20
CA VAL A 1100 -32.58 51.26 -20.43
C VAL A 1100 -33.87 51.26 -19.64
N ALA A 1101 -34.62 50.16 -19.65
CA ALA A 1101 -35.86 50.03 -18.89
C ALA A 1101 -35.56 49.89 -17.40
N GLU A 1102 -34.58 49.05 -17.09
CA GLU A 1102 -34.14 48.65 -15.76
C GLU A 1102 -32.61 48.56 -15.80
N GLN A 1103 -31.93 49.08 -14.78
CA GLN A 1103 -30.48 48.99 -14.61
C GLN A 1103 -30.16 48.76 -13.13
N GLU A 1104 -29.89 47.51 -12.77
CA GLU A 1104 -29.39 47.11 -11.46
C GLU A 1104 -27.98 46.56 -11.68
N ASN A 1105 -27.05 46.88 -10.79
CA ASN A 1105 -25.66 46.39 -10.78
C ASN A 1105 -24.73 46.80 -11.95
N ILE A 1106 -25.11 47.76 -12.80
CA ILE A 1106 -24.25 48.25 -13.88
C ILE A 1106 -23.31 49.34 -13.36
N GLN A 1107 -22.02 49.18 -13.62
CA GLN A 1107 -21.00 50.17 -13.31
C GLN A 1107 -20.81 51.15 -14.47
N ILE A 1108 -20.54 50.65 -15.68
CA ILE A 1108 -20.10 51.44 -16.84
C ILE A 1108 -20.70 50.93 -18.15
N TYR A 1109 -21.05 51.84 -19.06
CA TYR A 1109 -21.25 51.56 -20.48
C TYR A 1109 -20.01 51.98 -21.29
N GLU A 1110 -19.26 51.02 -21.82
CA GLU A 1110 -18.16 51.28 -22.76
C GLU A 1110 -18.72 51.36 -24.20
N ILE A 1111 -18.42 52.45 -24.91
CA ILE A 1111 -18.81 52.64 -26.30
C ILE A 1111 -17.69 52.10 -27.18
N GLU A 1112 -18.02 51.14 -28.04
CA GLU A 1112 -17.06 50.56 -28.98
C GLU A 1112 -17.41 50.86 -30.43
N TYR A 1113 -16.40 51.19 -31.22
CA TYR A 1113 -16.49 51.48 -32.66
C TYR A 1113 -15.76 50.43 -33.50
N SER A 1114 -16.31 50.16 -34.68
CA SER A 1114 -15.65 49.38 -35.73
C SER A 1114 -15.91 49.96 -37.12
N ALA A 1115 -14.86 50.00 -37.96
CA ALA A 1115 -14.96 50.34 -39.38
C ALA A 1115 -15.48 49.18 -40.25
N ASN A 1116 -15.37 47.93 -39.78
CA ASN A 1116 -15.65 46.72 -40.57
C ASN A 1116 -16.69 45.79 -39.93
N GLY A 1117 -17.20 46.13 -38.74
CA GLY A 1117 -18.17 45.34 -38.00
C GLY A 1117 -17.61 44.07 -37.35
N LYS A 1118 -16.27 43.88 -37.35
CA LYS A 1118 -15.60 42.71 -36.77
C LYS A 1118 -14.61 43.08 -35.66
N ASN A 1119 -13.78 44.09 -35.89
CA ASN A 1119 -12.77 44.52 -34.92
C ASN A 1119 -13.26 45.78 -34.21
N PHE A 1120 -13.58 45.68 -32.92
CA PHE A 1120 -14.12 46.77 -32.11
C PHE A 1120 -13.04 47.35 -31.20
N ALA A 1121 -13.00 48.67 -31.10
CA ALA A 1121 -12.13 49.40 -30.18
C ALA A 1121 -12.98 50.31 -29.29
N LYS A 1122 -12.64 50.37 -28.00
CA LYS A 1122 -13.24 51.31 -27.05
C LYS A 1122 -12.90 52.75 -27.47
N ILE A 1123 -13.91 53.58 -27.63
CA ILE A 1123 -13.77 55.00 -27.99
C ILE A 1123 -14.24 55.96 -26.90
N GLY A 1124 -15.01 55.45 -25.93
CA GLY A 1124 -15.46 56.23 -24.78
C GLY A 1124 -16.18 55.36 -23.75
N GLU A 1125 -16.55 55.98 -22.65
CA GLU A 1125 -17.35 55.33 -21.60
C GLU A 1125 -18.29 56.34 -20.96
N VAL A 1126 -19.41 55.84 -20.43
CA VAL A 1126 -20.37 56.61 -19.65
C VAL A 1126 -20.72 55.79 -18.42
N ASN A 1127 -20.49 56.36 -17.23
CA ASN A 1127 -20.87 55.72 -15.97
C ASN A 1127 -22.40 55.55 -15.92
N ALA A 1128 -22.84 54.35 -15.54
CA ALA A 1128 -24.25 54.12 -15.27
C ALA A 1128 -24.68 54.88 -14.01
N ASN A 1129 -25.97 55.12 -13.86
CA ASN A 1129 -26.54 55.74 -12.67
C ASN A 1129 -27.57 54.79 -12.05
N ILE A 1130 -28.05 55.13 -10.86
CA ILE A 1130 -28.96 54.28 -10.08
C ILE A 1130 -30.44 54.41 -10.45
N LEU A 1131 -30.80 55.17 -11.50
CA LEU A 1131 -32.20 55.47 -11.84
C LEU A 1131 -32.72 54.52 -12.93
N THR A 1132 -33.80 53.79 -12.67
CA THR A 1132 -34.52 53.00 -13.69
C THR A 1132 -35.15 53.91 -14.76
N ASN A 1133 -35.19 53.48 -16.03
CA ASN A 1133 -35.74 54.24 -17.16
C ASN A 1133 -34.95 55.50 -17.58
N THR A 1134 -33.61 55.39 -17.61
CA THR A 1134 -32.69 56.49 -17.94
C THR A 1134 -32.30 56.49 -19.41
N ALA A 1135 -32.17 57.70 -19.98
CA ALA A 1135 -31.60 57.92 -21.31
C ALA A 1135 -30.15 58.42 -21.21
N TYR A 1136 -29.28 57.81 -21.99
CA TYR A 1136 -27.86 58.13 -22.08
C TYR A 1136 -27.51 58.57 -23.49
N SER A 1137 -26.45 59.36 -23.60
CA SER A 1137 -25.97 59.87 -24.87
C SER A 1137 -24.44 59.97 -24.88
N TYR A 1138 -23.84 59.69 -26.03
CA TYR A 1138 -22.42 59.86 -26.28
C TYR A 1138 -22.22 60.41 -27.70
N THR A 1139 -21.33 61.40 -27.85
CA THR A 1139 -20.98 61.96 -29.16
C THR A 1139 -19.56 61.56 -29.52
N ASP A 1140 -19.44 60.82 -30.62
CA ASP A 1140 -18.17 60.53 -31.27
C ASP A 1140 -17.82 61.67 -32.24
N SER A 1141 -16.85 62.48 -31.82
CA SER A 1141 -16.40 63.68 -32.53
C SER A 1141 -15.39 63.39 -33.66
N LEU A 1142 -15.02 62.12 -33.88
CA LEU A 1142 -14.05 61.75 -34.92
C LEU A 1142 -14.76 61.58 -36.28
N THR A 1143 -14.13 62.10 -37.34
CA THR A 1143 -14.62 61.91 -38.71
C THR A 1143 -14.20 60.54 -39.23
N HIS A 1144 -15.16 59.64 -39.42
CA HIS A 1144 -14.92 58.28 -39.90
C HIS A 1144 -14.99 58.18 -41.42
N ALA A 1145 -14.03 57.46 -42.03
CA ALA A 1145 -13.99 57.20 -43.46
C ALA A 1145 -14.69 55.88 -43.81
N GLY A 1146 -15.52 55.86 -44.87
CA GLY A 1146 -16.22 54.67 -45.35
C GLY A 1146 -17.72 54.89 -45.53
N ASP A 1147 -18.42 53.90 -46.07
CA ASP A 1147 -19.87 54.00 -46.33
C ASP A 1147 -20.71 53.73 -45.08
N ARG A 1148 -20.13 53.06 -44.07
CA ARG A 1148 -20.81 52.69 -42.82
C ARG A 1148 -19.87 52.75 -41.62
N ALA A 1149 -20.42 53.13 -40.47
CA ALA A 1149 -19.79 53.00 -39.15
C ALA A 1149 -20.60 52.02 -38.30
N TYR A 1150 -19.93 51.19 -37.50
CA TYR A 1150 -20.57 50.20 -36.64
C TYR A 1150 -20.27 50.50 -35.17
N TYR A 1151 -21.30 50.46 -34.33
CA TYR A 1151 -21.19 50.72 -32.90
C TYR A 1151 -21.90 49.65 -32.07
N ARG A 1152 -21.37 49.38 -30.88
CA ARG A 1152 -22.03 48.59 -29.83
C ARG A 1152 -21.66 49.17 -28.45
N LEU A 1153 -22.48 48.87 -27.46
CA LEU A 1153 -22.15 49.08 -26.05
C LEU A 1153 -21.62 47.78 -25.46
N LYS A 1154 -20.54 47.86 -24.70
CA LYS A 1154 -20.12 46.84 -23.76
C LYS A 1154 -20.51 47.31 -22.36
N ILE A 1155 -21.35 46.53 -21.69
CA ILE A 1155 -21.96 46.84 -20.40
C ILE A 1155 -21.10 46.14 -19.36
N LEU A 1156 -20.52 46.87 -18.41
CA LEU A 1156 -19.70 46.33 -17.33
C LEU A 1156 -20.45 46.45 -16.00
N GLU A 1157 -20.62 45.33 -15.32
CA GLU A 1157 -21.26 45.23 -14.01
C GLU A 1157 -20.22 45.39 -12.88
N PHE A 1158 -20.67 45.72 -11.65
CA PHE A 1158 -19.76 45.87 -10.50
C PHE A 1158 -19.03 44.57 -10.11
N ASP A 1159 -19.56 43.42 -10.52
CA ASP A 1159 -18.95 42.08 -10.33
C ASP A 1159 -17.93 41.72 -11.44
N GLY A 1160 -17.70 42.60 -12.41
CA GLY A 1160 -16.78 42.40 -13.51
C GLY A 1160 -17.36 41.64 -14.71
N LYS A 1161 -18.62 41.18 -14.67
CA LYS A 1161 -19.29 40.57 -15.82
C LYS A 1161 -19.53 41.59 -16.93
N THR A 1162 -19.54 41.10 -18.17
CA THR A 1162 -19.73 41.95 -19.35
C THR A 1162 -20.83 41.46 -20.28
N GLY A 1163 -21.74 42.35 -20.65
CA GLY A 1163 -22.76 42.14 -21.69
C GLY A 1163 -22.53 43.04 -22.90
N TYR A 1164 -23.14 42.72 -24.05
CA TYR A 1164 -23.07 43.57 -25.25
C TYR A 1164 -24.45 43.94 -25.77
N SER A 1165 -24.59 45.19 -26.24
CA SER A 1165 -25.80 45.60 -26.97
C SER A 1165 -25.87 44.94 -28.34
N LYS A 1166 -27.05 45.05 -28.98
CA LYS A 1166 -27.13 44.85 -30.44
C LYS A 1166 -26.17 45.81 -31.16
N LEU A 1167 -25.61 45.33 -32.26
CA LEU A 1167 -24.79 46.13 -33.16
C LEU A 1167 -25.68 47.09 -33.95
N ILE A 1168 -25.35 48.38 -33.93
CA ILE A 1168 -25.96 49.35 -34.85
C ILE A 1168 -25.00 49.70 -35.97
N SER A 1169 -25.56 49.93 -37.16
CA SER A 1169 -24.80 50.28 -38.35
C SER A 1169 -25.35 51.56 -38.97
N LEU A 1170 -24.54 52.60 -38.99
CA LEU A 1170 -24.90 53.92 -39.49
C LEU A 1170 -24.33 54.12 -40.88
N LYS A 1171 -25.16 54.56 -41.81
CA LYS A 1171 -24.70 54.97 -43.14
C LYS A 1171 -24.15 56.39 -43.05
N LEU A 1172 -22.89 56.58 -43.45
CA LEU A 1172 -22.25 57.90 -43.41
C LEU A 1172 -22.60 58.67 -44.69
N SER A 1173 -22.91 59.96 -44.53
CA SER A 1173 -23.18 60.86 -45.66
C SER A 1173 -21.85 61.28 -46.30
N HIS A 1174 -21.59 60.82 -47.52
CA HIS A 1174 -20.34 61.05 -48.26
C HIS A 1174 -20.16 62.54 -48.59
N ASN A 1175 -19.00 63.13 -48.27
CA ASN A 1175 -18.47 64.26 -49.04
C ASN A 1175 -17.40 63.76 -50.03
N ALA A 1176 -17.61 64.13 -51.29
CA ALA A 1176 -16.91 63.69 -52.49
C ALA A 1176 -15.42 64.11 -52.57
N GLY A 1177 -14.53 63.14 -52.71
CA GLY A 1177 -13.13 63.37 -53.10
C GLY A 1177 -12.91 63.01 -54.59
N ILE A 1178 -12.23 63.88 -55.34
CA ILE A 1178 -11.80 63.54 -56.71
C ILE A 1178 -10.63 62.55 -56.63
N VAL A 1179 -10.72 61.44 -57.35
CA VAL A 1179 -9.66 60.42 -57.42
C VAL A 1179 -9.03 60.47 -58.80
N ALA A 1180 -7.70 60.50 -58.86
CA ALA A 1180 -6.97 60.42 -60.11
C ALA A 1180 -5.78 59.44 -60.01
N TYR A 1181 -5.52 58.70 -61.09
CA TYR A 1181 -4.48 57.68 -61.14
C TYR A 1181 -3.92 57.48 -62.57
N PRO A 1182 -2.68 57.01 -62.72
CA PRO A 1182 -1.70 56.82 -61.66
C PRO A 1182 -1.17 58.17 -61.14
N VAL A 1183 -0.78 58.22 -59.87
CA VAL A 1183 0.04 59.30 -59.29
C VAL A 1183 1.22 58.64 -58.57
N PRO A 1184 2.48 58.87 -58.99
CA PRO A 1184 2.95 59.78 -60.04
C PRO A 1184 2.51 59.41 -61.47
N ALA A 1185 2.32 60.41 -62.32
CA ALA A 1185 1.88 60.26 -63.71
C ALA A 1185 3.00 60.61 -64.70
N LYS A 1186 3.12 59.86 -65.80
CA LYS A 1186 4.04 60.21 -66.91
C LYS A 1186 3.33 61.10 -67.90
N ASN A 1187 2.68 60.55 -68.92
CA ASN A 1187 2.07 61.34 -70.00
C ASN A 1187 0.56 61.46 -69.89
N GLU A 1188 -0.07 60.70 -69.02
CA GLU A 1188 -1.53 60.60 -68.92
C GLU A 1188 -1.96 60.38 -67.47
N LEU A 1189 -3.14 60.89 -67.16
CA LEU A 1189 -3.80 60.78 -65.86
C LEU A 1189 -5.27 60.41 -66.07
N TRP A 1190 -5.76 59.42 -65.35
CA TRP A 1190 -7.18 59.07 -65.32
C TRP A 1190 -7.85 59.72 -64.13
N ILE A 1191 -9.03 60.30 -64.33
CA ILE A 1191 -9.85 60.90 -63.29
C ILE A 1191 -11.13 60.07 -63.16
N ASP A 1192 -11.41 59.56 -61.96
CA ASP A 1192 -12.66 58.88 -61.65
C ASP A 1192 -13.69 59.87 -61.09
N TRP A 1193 -14.53 60.35 -62.00
CA TRP A 1193 -15.64 61.25 -61.72
C TRP A 1193 -16.85 60.55 -61.08
N LYS A 1194 -16.84 59.22 -60.87
CA LYS A 1194 -17.89 58.55 -60.11
C LYS A 1194 -17.75 58.81 -58.61
N LYS A 1195 -16.56 59.24 -58.17
CA LYS A 1195 -16.25 59.59 -56.78
C LYS A 1195 -16.47 61.08 -56.47
N THR A 1196 -16.80 61.88 -57.48
CA THR A 1196 -17.13 63.30 -57.32
C THR A 1196 -18.32 63.78 -58.16
N ASN A 1197 -19.12 64.68 -57.58
CA ASN A 1197 -20.25 65.31 -58.27
C ASN A 1197 -19.83 66.52 -59.12
N ALA A 1198 -18.55 66.92 -59.09
CA ALA A 1198 -18.01 68.01 -59.89
C ALA A 1198 -18.15 67.74 -61.40
N GLN A 1199 -18.50 68.79 -62.15
CA GLN A 1199 -18.64 68.73 -63.61
C GLN A 1199 -17.38 69.20 -64.34
N SER A 1200 -16.45 69.82 -63.63
CA SER A 1200 -15.14 70.20 -64.14
C SER A 1200 -14.05 70.19 -63.05
N ALA A 1201 -12.79 70.15 -63.48
CA ALA A 1201 -11.60 70.24 -62.66
C ALA A 1201 -10.50 71.03 -63.37
N GLU A 1202 -9.70 71.77 -62.63
CA GLU A 1202 -8.58 72.57 -63.09
C GLU A 1202 -7.27 71.95 -62.63
N PHE A 1203 -6.36 71.71 -63.58
CA PHE A 1203 -4.99 71.30 -63.31
C PHE A 1203 -4.14 72.57 -63.16
N ILE A 1204 -3.61 72.78 -61.97
CA ILE A 1204 -2.93 74.03 -61.57
C ILE A 1204 -1.50 73.75 -61.08
N ASP A 1205 -0.60 74.71 -61.24
CA ASP A 1205 0.76 74.64 -60.66
C ASP A 1205 0.79 75.06 -59.18
N SER A 1206 1.98 74.96 -58.58
CA SER A 1206 2.22 75.33 -57.17
C SER A 1206 2.04 76.82 -56.85
N ASN A 1207 1.99 77.69 -57.87
CA ASN A 1207 1.69 79.11 -57.71
C ASN A 1207 0.20 79.41 -57.96
N GLY A 1208 -0.63 78.38 -58.17
CA GLY A 1208 -2.06 78.51 -58.41
C GLY A 1208 -2.44 78.90 -59.84
N ARG A 1209 -1.50 78.89 -60.79
CA ARG A 1209 -1.79 79.19 -62.20
C ARG A 1209 -2.48 77.99 -62.84
N ILE A 1210 -3.61 78.23 -63.51
CA ILE A 1210 -4.34 77.19 -64.24
C ILE A 1210 -3.61 76.83 -65.53
N LEU A 1211 -3.23 75.56 -65.66
CA LEU A 1211 -2.54 75.02 -66.82
C LEU A 1211 -3.50 74.33 -67.77
N LYS A 1212 -4.56 73.71 -67.25
CA LYS A 1212 -5.57 73.02 -68.06
C LYS A 1212 -6.90 72.87 -67.32
N THR A 1213 -8.01 73.18 -67.97
CA THR A 1213 -9.36 72.90 -67.45
C THR A 1213 -9.92 71.64 -68.12
N ILE A 1214 -10.45 70.73 -67.30
CA ILE A 1214 -10.93 69.40 -67.68
C ILE A 1214 -12.42 69.34 -67.33
N LYS A 1215 -13.27 69.24 -68.35
CA LYS A 1215 -14.72 69.03 -68.15
C LYS A 1215 -15.03 67.54 -68.16
N LYS A 1216 -15.95 67.13 -67.29
CA LYS A 1216 -16.44 65.75 -67.15
C LYS A 1216 -17.15 65.33 -68.43
N SER A 1217 -16.64 64.29 -69.08
CA SER A 1217 -17.28 63.68 -70.26
C SER A 1217 -17.68 62.22 -70.03
N SER A 1218 -17.13 61.54 -69.02
CA SER A 1218 -17.44 60.16 -68.66
C SER A 1218 -17.22 59.92 -67.18
N GLY A 1219 -17.75 58.80 -66.65
CA GLY A 1219 -17.57 58.43 -65.24
C GLY A 1219 -16.10 58.21 -64.85
N VAL A 1220 -15.28 57.67 -65.75
CA VAL A 1220 -13.82 57.63 -65.63
C VAL A 1220 -13.24 58.19 -66.94
N GLN A 1221 -12.37 59.19 -66.85
CA GLN A 1221 -11.91 59.97 -68.00
C GLN A 1221 -10.39 60.06 -68.03
N LYS A 1222 -9.80 59.74 -69.19
CA LYS A 1222 -8.37 59.91 -69.44
C LYS A 1222 -8.03 61.34 -69.82
N VAL A 1223 -6.97 61.89 -69.26
CA VAL A 1223 -6.45 63.24 -69.49
C VAL A 1223 -4.99 63.16 -69.91
N ASP A 1224 -4.69 63.65 -71.11
CA ASP A 1224 -3.31 63.80 -71.58
C ASP A 1224 -2.64 65.01 -70.91
N ILE A 1225 -1.48 64.76 -70.30
CA ILE A 1225 -0.63 65.75 -69.61
C ILE A 1225 0.82 65.70 -70.14
N SER A 1226 1.06 65.07 -71.30
CA SER A 1226 2.39 64.96 -71.92
C SER A 1226 3.08 66.30 -72.16
N GLY A 1227 2.32 67.36 -72.47
CA GLY A 1227 2.84 68.72 -72.73
C GLY A 1227 3.23 69.54 -71.50
N LEU A 1228 3.14 69.00 -70.28
CA LEU A 1228 3.55 69.69 -69.05
C LEU A 1228 5.00 69.28 -68.67
N PRO A 1229 5.80 70.15 -68.03
CA PRO A 1229 7.09 69.74 -67.48
C PRO A 1229 6.91 68.82 -66.26
N GLY A 1230 7.91 67.99 -65.95
CA GLY A 1230 7.94 67.18 -64.73
C GLY A 1230 7.95 68.08 -63.48
N GLY A 1231 7.17 67.73 -62.45
CA GLY A 1231 6.98 68.57 -61.28
C GLY A 1231 5.69 68.30 -60.51
N LEU A 1232 5.44 69.15 -59.49
CA LEU A 1232 4.28 69.04 -58.63
C LEU A 1232 3.12 69.91 -59.09
N PHE A 1233 1.94 69.30 -59.23
CA PHE A 1233 0.70 69.95 -59.64
C PHE A 1233 -0.47 69.57 -58.74
N PHE A 1234 -1.58 70.28 -58.92
CA PHE A 1234 -2.81 70.05 -58.18
C PHE A 1234 -4.01 70.00 -59.11
N LEU A 1235 -4.94 69.08 -58.84
CA LEU A 1235 -6.22 68.97 -59.53
C LEU A 1235 -7.31 69.51 -58.61
N LYS A 1236 -7.87 70.67 -58.96
CA LYS A 1236 -8.87 71.39 -58.16
C LYS A 1236 -10.25 71.33 -58.81
N THR A 1237 -11.29 70.99 -58.06
CA THR A 1237 -12.68 70.97 -58.57
C THR A 1237 -13.47 72.22 -58.19
N GLU A 1238 -14.61 72.46 -58.85
CA GLU A 1238 -15.54 73.59 -58.57
C GLU A 1238 -16.03 73.65 -57.11
N GLY A 1239 -15.95 72.55 -56.36
CA GLY A 1239 -16.24 72.47 -54.91
C GLY A 1239 -15.03 72.65 -53.99
N ASN A 1240 -13.91 73.19 -54.49
CA ASN A 1240 -12.63 73.38 -53.79
C ASN A 1240 -11.91 72.12 -53.27
N ALA A 1241 -12.33 70.91 -53.63
CA ALA A 1241 -11.54 69.71 -53.37
C ALA A 1241 -10.28 69.72 -54.25
N VAL A 1242 -9.11 69.53 -53.63
CA VAL A 1242 -7.80 69.56 -54.29
C VAL A 1242 -7.08 68.22 -54.12
N LEU A 1243 -6.66 67.62 -55.23
CA LEU A 1243 -5.82 66.41 -55.23
C LEU A 1243 -4.41 66.76 -55.70
N LYS A 1244 -3.40 66.29 -54.97
CA LYS A 1244 -1.98 66.44 -55.32
C LYS A 1244 -1.59 65.44 -56.41
N VAL A 1245 -0.98 65.91 -57.50
CA VAL A 1245 -0.51 65.08 -58.62
C VAL A 1245 0.96 65.39 -58.90
N VAL A 1246 1.81 64.35 -58.86
CA VAL A 1246 3.22 64.45 -59.25
C VAL A 1246 3.35 63.97 -60.70
N LYS A 1247 3.96 64.78 -61.56
CA LYS A 1247 4.35 64.36 -62.91
C LYS A 1247 5.85 64.09 -62.94
N GLU A 1248 6.22 62.93 -63.46
CA GLU A 1248 7.63 62.53 -63.64
C GLU A 1248 8.31 63.29 -64.80
#